data_AF-A0A535EN05-F1
#
_entry.id   AF-A0A535EN05-F1
#
_cell.length_a   1.000
_cell.length_b   1.000
_cell.length_c   1.000
_cell.angle_alpha   90.00
_cell.angle_beta   90.00
_cell.angle_gamma   90.00
#
_symmetry.space_group_name_H-M   'P 1'
#
loop_
_entity.id
_entity.type
_entity.pdbx_description
1 polymer ?
#
loop_
_entity_poly.entity_id
_entity_poly.type
_entity_poly.pdbx_seq_one_letter_code
_entity_poly.pdbx_strand_id
1 'polypeptide(L)'
;MKAAYSPNASFAEVAYGLSAGSVYTVKLKLKANQPAAGVGVYSGAGTSASGFSPTTLMAHLYPAGSNPYMRTAARLYQLADSDGATWSDIDPGFRVGLVPTTSGTALISASFDLWTDSAGWNQDLGLFISTNGGSDQLLAWKESGGVAAAYSPTPAFVQSTATITSGSTYLVKLKWKANKPAPGVSIFAGAGTAQTGFSPSRLLVELSAGGNPLRVVSSQLYQLFNSDGSSWLDVDPARLRLAVSPGASVIAIIGVNADVWTATPGLNQDLGIFVSRDGGADQLVAWTESGDGGAAYSPNASYVQAAYPMVSGSSYVIKLKWKANRPVGGSTIYSGAGTSATGFSPTSLVAYLEPPASSASSVSRAQLFTLAASDGSTWKDLDGGLLLSVVPPADGSALLGGSADLWTDTAGYNQDLGLFVSTAGAADQLVAWKESGGSAPYSPNAVYVQAALPVTHGVAYTAKLKWKANRTASGVSIYAGAGTAATGFSPTRLTVQLQPPQVSAHSEQLYTLANSDGVSWTDLDASALQVAVTPAAATTARVGANADLWTANSGYGEDLGIFVSVSGGQDQLLAWAESGGNAGTYAPNAAFVEAAYHLNAGTAYRFKLKWKASQPASGATIYAGAGTSATGFSPTTLVAELFPGSGDPLAAARATAYTLGSSDGTAWAELDPTNLRLSVTPTTSQKAVIGAGASLYTDTAGYNQDLAVFVSVNGGADQLLGWKESGGVAAANSANAAFVAVVTTLQSGNTYLFKLKWKANKSAAGVTLHAGAGSAPISTTYLTVGLID
;
A
#
# COMPACT_ATOMS: atom_id res chain seq x y z
N MET A 1 48.45 4.63 30.76
CA MET A 1 48.08 4.55 29.33
C MET A 1 46.56 4.58 29.24
N LYS A 2 45.98 5.65 28.68
CA LYS A 2 44.53 5.78 28.46
C LYS A 2 44.20 5.04 27.16
N ALA A 3 43.65 3.84 27.24
CA ALA A 3 43.04 3.18 26.10
C ALA A 3 41.67 3.83 25.86
N ALA A 4 41.54 4.56 24.75
CA ALA A 4 40.26 5.08 24.27
C ALA A 4 39.45 3.91 23.70
N TYR A 5 38.48 3.42 24.46
CA TYR A 5 37.42 2.57 23.93
C TYR A 5 36.25 3.47 23.56
N SER A 6 36.09 3.78 22.27
CA SER A 6 34.87 4.37 21.73
C SER A 6 33.99 3.24 21.22
N PRO A 7 32.95 2.81 21.98
CA PRO A 7 31.99 1.85 21.45
C PRO A 7 31.15 2.53 20.37
N ASN A 8 31.23 2.03 19.14
CA ASN A 8 30.36 2.43 18.04
C ASN A 8 29.16 1.48 17.99
N ALA A 9 27.95 2.02 17.89
CA ALA A 9 26.77 1.24 17.57
C ALA A 9 26.79 0.93 16.06
N SER A 10 26.88 -0.35 15.70
CA SER A 10 26.87 -0.81 14.31
C SER A 10 25.54 -1.48 14.01
N PHE A 11 24.75 -0.93 13.09
CA PHE A 11 23.52 -1.54 12.59
C PHE A 11 23.75 -2.02 11.15
N ALA A 12 23.44 -3.29 10.89
CA ALA A 12 23.53 -3.88 9.56
C ALA A 12 22.25 -4.69 9.30
N GLU A 13 21.50 -4.28 8.29
CA GLU A 13 20.29 -4.97 7.83
C GLU A 13 20.54 -5.50 6.42
N VAL A 14 20.32 -6.79 6.22
CA VAL A 14 20.51 -7.46 4.92
C VAL A 14 19.24 -8.24 4.62
N ALA A 15 18.58 -7.89 3.51
CA ALA A 15 17.45 -8.64 2.98
C ALA A 15 17.95 -9.75 2.04
N TYR A 16 17.50 -10.99 2.26
CA TYR A 16 17.85 -12.16 1.46
C TYR A 16 16.57 -12.93 1.08
N GLY A 17 16.46 -13.35 -0.18
CA GLY A 17 15.34 -14.18 -0.63
C GLY A 17 15.46 -15.59 -0.04
N LEU A 18 14.43 -16.05 0.66
CA LEU A 18 14.38 -17.40 1.24
C LEU A 18 13.53 -18.30 0.35
N SER A 19 14.02 -19.50 0.08
CA SER A 19 13.29 -20.56 -0.64
C SER A 19 12.66 -21.52 0.37
N ALA A 20 11.43 -21.94 0.10
CA ALA A 20 10.71 -22.88 0.94
C ALA A 20 11.50 -24.19 1.15
N GLY A 21 11.39 -24.78 2.34
CA GLY A 21 12.04 -26.06 2.68
C GLY A 21 13.55 -26.01 2.96
N SER A 22 14.18 -24.83 2.90
CA SER A 22 15.61 -24.66 3.17
C SER A 22 15.88 -24.14 4.58
N VAL A 23 16.92 -24.67 5.24
CA VAL A 23 17.39 -24.16 6.53
C VAL A 23 18.44 -23.08 6.30
N TYR A 24 18.14 -21.85 6.70
CA TYR A 24 19.06 -20.74 6.61
C TYR A 24 19.70 -20.47 7.97
N THR A 25 21.02 -20.41 8.01
CA THR A 25 21.76 -20.02 9.22
C THR A 25 22.31 -18.61 9.04
N VAL A 26 21.72 -17.65 9.74
CA VAL A 26 22.24 -16.28 9.80
C VAL A 26 23.35 -16.24 10.83
N LYS A 27 24.56 -15.83 10.42
CA LYS A 27 25.71 -15.71 11.33
C LYS A 27 26.24 -14.28 11.28
N LEU A 28 26.24 -13.61 12.43
CA LEU A 28 27.00 -12.38 12.60
C LEU A 28 28.49 -12.76 12.67
N LYS A 29 29.31 -12.23 11.75
CA LYS A 29 30.76 -12.44 11.75
C LYS A 29 31.46 -11.09 11.82
N LEU A 30 32.40 -10.96 12.75
CA LEU A 30 33.22 -9.78 12.93
C LEU A 30 34.54 -10.00 12.19
N LYS A 31 34.99 -8.99 11.43
CA LYS A 31 36.29 -8.99 10.77
C LYS A 31 36.98 -7.65 11.04
N ALA A 32 38.24 -7.70 11.47
CA ALA A 32 39.06 -6.51 11.55
C ALA A 32 39.49 -6.08 10.14
N ASN A 33 39.39 -4.78 9.84
CA ASN A 33 39.78 -4.23 8.54
C ASN A 33 41.31 -4.12 8.34
N GLN A 34 42.11 -4.47 9.36
CA GLN A 34 43.57 -4.48 9.36
C GLN A 34 44.08 -5.71 10.14
N PRO A 35 45.18 -6.38 9.72
CA PRO A 35 45.80 -7.44 10.50
C PRO A 35 46.44 -6.86 11.77
N ALA A 36 45.87 -7.17 12.93
CA ALA A 36 46.39 -6.74 14.23
C ALA A 36 46.61 -7.96 15.13
N ALA A 37 47.84 -8.47 15.16
CA ALA A 37 48.22 -9.56 16.05
C ALA A 37 48.13 -9.09 17.52
N GLY A 38 47.37 -9.81 18.34
CA GLY A 38 47.22 -9.53 19.77
C GLY A 38 46.07 -8.60 20.18
N VAL A 39 45.19 -8.18 19.25
CA VAL A 39 44.00 -7.35 19.56
C VAL A 39 42.74 -8.21 19.56
N GLY A 40 42.03 -8.25 20.70
CA GLY A 40 40.72 -8.89 20.82
C GLY A 40 39.60 -8.01 20.24
N VAL A 41 38.73 -8.58 19.41
CA VAL A 41 37.52 -7.92 18.89
C VAL A 41 36.33 -8.37 19.73
N TYR A 42 35.65 -7.42 20.38
CA TYR A 42 34.51 -7.67 21.26
C TYR A 42 33.25 -7.00 20.68
N SER A 43 32.10 -7.66 20.80
CA SER A 43 30.80 -7.09 20.48
C SER A 43 30.05 -6.73 21.77
N GLY A 44 29.76 -5.43 21.94
CA GLY A 44 29.10 -4.88 23.12
C GLY A 44 29.97 -3.86 23.87
N ALA A 45 29.37 -2.76 24.30
CA ALA A 45 30.01 -1.73 25.13
C ALA A 45 30.05 -2.18 26.60
N GLY A 46 31.22 -2.16 27.24
CA GLY A 46 31.33 -2.46 28.67
C GLY A 46 32.68 -3.04 29.10
N THR A 47 32.78 -3.41 30.38
CA THR A 47 33.95 -4.08 30.97
C THR A 47 33.50 -5.33 31.73
N SER A 48 34.44 -6.23 32.06
CA SER A 48 34.16 -7.40 32.90
C SER A 48 33.59 -7.04 34.29
N ALA A 49 33.80 -5.81 34.76
CA ALA A 49 33.26 -5.31 36.03
C ALA A 49 31.86 -4.67 35.92
N SER A 50 31.46 -4.19 34.74
CA SER A 50 30.19 -3.47 34.50
C SER A 50 29.16 -4.25 33.68
N GLY A 51 29.53 -5.44 33.17
CA GLY A 51 28.78 -6.15 32.14
C GLY A 51 28.97 -5.55 30.75
N PHE A 52 28.79 -6.37 29.71
CA PHE A 52 28.81 -5.94 28.31
C PHE A 52 27.38 -5.71 27.81
N SER A 53 27.18 -4.71 26.95
CA SER A 53 25.88 -4.49 26.29
C SER A 53 25.51 -5.69 25.40
N PRO A 54 24.21 -6.04 25.28
CA PRO A 54 23.77 -7.15 24.45
C PRO A 54 24.18 -6.93 22.98
N THR A 55 24.66 -7.99 22.33
CA THR A 55 24.78 -8.04 20.86
C THR A 55 23.59 -8.83 20.33
N THR A 56 22.66 -8.14 19.67
CA THR A 56 21.40 -8.74 19.23
C THR A 56 21.45 -8.98 17.73
N LEU A 57 21.22 -10.23 17.31
CA LEU A 57 20.93 -10.59 15.93
C LEU A 57 19.42 -10.82 15.84
N MET A 58 18.71 -9.89 15.20
CA MET A 58 17.30 -10.04 14.88
C MET A 58 17.16 -10.46 13.43
N ALA A 59 16.47 -11.57 13.19
CA ALA A 59 16.08 -12.01 11.86
C ALA A 59 14.55 -11.90 11.79
N HIS A 60 14.05 -11.01 10.94
CA HIS A 60 12.62 -10.90 10.67
C HIS A 60 12.32 -11.70 9.41
N LEU A 61 11.47 -12.73 9.53
CA LEU A 61 10.89 -13.39 8.38
C LEU A 61 9.68 -12.57 7.93
N TYR A 62 9.76 -12.01 6.74
CA TYR A 62 8.61 -11.50 6.02
C TYR A 62 8.03 -12.64 5.20
N PRO A 63 6.76 -13.02 5.38
CA PRO A 63 6.11 -13.95 4.46
C PRO A 63 6.23 -13.39 3.03
N ALA A 64 6.67 -14.21 2.08
CA ALA A 64 6.49 -13.87 0.68
C ALA A 64 4.99 -13.70 0.43
N GLY A 65 4.55 -12.49 0.10
CA GLY A 65 3.13 -12.19 -0.13
C GLY A 65 2.39 -11.41 0.98
N SER A 66 3.05 -10.93 2.04
CA SER A 66 2.39 -10.09 3.05
C SER A 66 2.33 -8.62 2.64
N ASN A 67 1.13 -8.05 2.63
CA ASN A 67 0.91 -6.61 2.49
C ASN A 67 1.32 -5.85 3.78
N PRO A 68 2.04 -4.71 3.71
CA PRO A 68 2.67 -4.12 2.53
C PRO A 68 3.96 -4.83 2.15
N TYR A 69 4.20 -4.94 0.83
CA TYR A 69 5.47 -5.40 0.31
C TYR A 69 6.49 -4.28 0.49
N MET A 70 7.65 -4.59 1.04
CA MET A 70 8.67 -3.57 1.31
C MET A 70 10.05 -4.04 0.95
N ARG A 71 10.88 -3.08 0.57
CA ARG A 71 12.31 -3.25 0.48
C ARG A 71 13.04 -2.09 1.14
N THR A 72 14.00 -2.44 1.98
CA THR A 72 14.82 -1.49 2.74
C THR A 72 16.30 -1.77 2.50
N ALA A 73 17.11 -0.72 2.40
CA ALA A 73 18.56 -0.83 2.33
C ALA A 73 19.23 0.38 2.99
N ALA A 74 20.08 0.14 3.97
CA ALA A 74 20.92 1.16 4.60
C ALA A 74 22.31 1.18 3.93
N ARG A 75 22.40 1.72 2.70
CA ARG A 75 23.65 1.83 1.96
C ARG A 75 23.72 3.13 1.17
N LEU A 76 24.94 3.52 0.81
CA LEU A 76 25.18 4.62 -0.13
C LEU A 76 25.09 4.10 -1.57
N TYR A 77 24.34 4.81 -2.41
CA TYR A 77 24.29 4.65 -3.85
C TYR A 77 24.98 5.83 -4.52
N GLN A 78 25.59 5.62 -5.69
CA GLN A 78 26.29 6.65 -6.46
C GLN A 78 26.05 6.47 -7.95
N LEU A 79 25.83 7.57 -8.65
CA LEU A 79 25.85 7.65 -10.11
C LEU A 79 26.71 8.85 -10.52
N ALA A 80 27.76 8.60 -11.31
CA ALA A 80 28.63 9.63 -11.86
C ALA A 80 28.23 10.00 -13.29
N ASP A 81 28.56 11.22 -13.71
CA ASP A 81 28.50 11.67 -15.11
C ASP A 81 27.12 11.51 -15.75
N SER A 82 26.05 11.78 -14.99
CA SER A 82 24.68 11.70 -15.50
C SER A 82 24.49 12.68 -16.67
N ASP A 83 23.94 12.18 -17.77
CA ASP A 83 23.60 12.99 -18.95
C ASP A 83 22.38 13.91 -18.74
N GLY A 84 21.72 13.82 -17.58
CA GLY A 84 20.52 14.57 -17.23
C GLY A 84 19.23 14.08 -17.90
N ALA A 85 19.30 13.05 -18.75
CA ALA A 85 18.20 12.57 -19.57
C ALA A 85 17.85 11.09 -19.30
N THR A 86 18.86 10.25 -19.15
CA THR A 86 18.72 8.80 -19.02
C THR A 86 18.48 8.39 -17.57
N TRP A 87 17.33 7.77 -17.31
CA TRP A 87 17.01 7.16 -16.02
C TRP A 87 17.83 5.89 -15.81
N SER A 88 18.67 5.89 -14.78
CA SER A 88 19.43 4.72 -14.36
C SER A 88 18.76 4.03 -13.17
N ASP A 89 18.79 2.71 -13.09
CA ASP A 89 18.37 2.02 -11.86
C ASP A 89 19.24 2.47 -10.69
N ILE A 90 18.62 2.76 -9.53
CA ILE A 90 19.40 3.07 -8.33
C ILE A 90 20.22 1.87 -7.88
N ASP A 91 19.62 0.68 -8.00
CA ASP A 91 20.22 -0.63 -7.78
C ASP A 91 19.34 -1.67 -8.48
N PRO A 92 19.88 -2.47 -9.42
CA PRO A 92 19.14 -3.55 -10.08
C PRO A 92 18.56 -4.57 -9.08
N GLY A 93 19.18 -4.70 -7.91
CA GLY A 93 18.72 -5.51 -6.80
C GLY A 93 17.68 -4.83 -5.93
N PHE A 94 17.49 -3.51 -5.93
CA PHE A 94 16.54 -2.80 -5.06
C PHE A 94 15.17 -2.65 -5.72
N ARG A 95 14.42 -3.76 -5.79
CA ARG A 95 13.10 -3.86 -6.43
C ARG A 95 12.13 -4.70 -5.61
N VAL A 96 10.84 -4.42 -5.77
CA VAL A 96 9.72 -5.19 -5.20
C VAL A 96 9.02 -5.90 -6.35
N GLY A 97 9.05 -7.24 -6.33
CA GLY A 97 8.27 -8.08 -7.23
C GLY A 97 7.01 -8.55 -6.52
N LEU A 98 5.87 -8.54 -7.21
CA LEU A 98 4.63 -9.07 -6.67
C LEU A 98 3.74 -9.66 -7.77
N VAL A 99 2.95 -10.66 -7.39
CA VAL A 99 1.87 -11.23 -8.19
C VAL A 99 0.59 -11.10 -7.35
N PRO A 100 -0.23 -10.06 -7.59
CA PRO A 100 -1.47 -9.87 -6.84
C PRO A 100 -2.41 -11.06 -7.05
N THR A 101 -3.09 -11.48 -5.99
CA THR A 101 -4.15 -12.50 -6.01
C THR A 101 -5.54 -11.90 -6.23
N THR A 102 -5.65 -10.58 -6.13
CA THR A 102 -6.85 -9.79 -6.38
C THR A 102 -6.49 -8.55 -7.19
N SER A 103 -7.35 -8.17 -8.14
CA SER A 103 -7.21 -6.90 -8.84
C SER A 103 -7.58 -5.73 -7.91
N GLY A 104 -6.91 -4.60 -8.06
CA GLY A 104 -7.13 -3.43 -7.19
C GLY A 104 -6.18 -2.28 -7.51
N THR A 105 -5.87 -1.49 -6.48
CA THR A 105 -4.88 -0.41 -6.56
C THR A 105 -3.74 -0.68 -5.60
N ALA A 106 -2.52 -0.53 -6.09
CA ALA A 106 -1.31 -0.46 -5.29
C ALA A 106 -0.97 0.99 -4.96
N LEU A 107 -0.81 1.33 -3.67
CA LEU A 107 -0.14 2.54 -3.24
C LEU A 107 1.36 2.26 -3.19
N ILE A 108 2.12 3.02 -3.97
CA ILE A 108 3.55 2.83 -4.13
C ILE A 108 4.26 4.06 -3.59
N SER A 109 5.20 3.87 -2.69
CA SER A 109 5.98 4.98 -2.12
C SER A 109 7.46 4.64 -1.99
N ALA A 110 8.30 5.65 -2.05
CA ALA A 110 9.72 5.52 -1.80
C ALA A 110 10.29 6.74 -1.10
N SER A 111 11.33 6.51 -0.30
CA SER A 111 12.01 7.53 0.49
C SER A 111 13.52 7.36 0.45
N PHE A 112 14.24 8.41 0.07
CA PHE A 112 15.70 8.47 -0.07
C PHE A 112 16.22 9.81 0.44
N ASP A 113 17.46 9.85 0.90
CA ASP A 113 18.15 11.14 1.09
C ASP A 113 19.08 11.33 -0.09
N LEU A 114 18.90 12.40 -0.85
CA LEU A 114 19.60 12.65 -2.12
C LEU A 114 20.54 13.84 -1.97
N TRP A 115 21.74 13.75 -2.57
CA TRP A 115 22.71 14.85 -2.59
C TRP A 115 23.74 14.71 -3.72
N THR A 116 24.54 15.75 -3.94
CA THR A 116 25.69 15.77 -4.87
C THR A 116 27.00 16.09 -4.17
N ASP A 117 28.12 15.63 -4.74
CA ASP A 117 29.46 16.08 -4.34
C ASP A 117 29.78 17.53 -4.75
N SER A 118 28.91 18.15 -5.55
CA SER A 118 29.10 19.46 -6.16
C SER A 118 27.81 20.27 -6.11
N ALA A 119 27.89 21.53 -5.69
CA ALA A 119 26.77 22.46 -5.75
C ALA A 119 26.40 22.77 -7.21
N GLY A 120 25.14 23.10 -7.48
CA GLY A 120 24.65 23.48 -8.81
C GLY A 120 23.79 22.45 -9.53
N TRP A 121 23.62 21.25 -8.95
CA TRP A 121 22.81 20.16 -9.50
C TRP A 121 21.83 19.60 -8.48
N ASN A 122 20.67 19.19 -8.98
CA ASN A 122 19.68 18.41 -8.24
C ASN A 122 19.56 17.01 -8.86
N GLN A 123 18.83 16.13 -8.18
CA GLN A 123 18.62 14.73 -8.57
C GLN A 123 17.14 14.47 -8.75
N ASP A 124 16.79 13.79 -9.84
CA ASP A 124 15.43 13.28 -10.05
C ASP A 124 15.36 11.84 -9.54
N LEU A 125 14.33 11.53 -8.74
CA LEU A 125 14.00 10.19 -8.26
C LEU A 125 12.63 9.78 -8.80
N GLY A 126 12.58 8.68 -9.54
CA GLY A 126 11.38 8.18 -10.20
C GLY A 126 10.95 6.80 -9.72
N LEU A 127 9.63 6.62 -9.57
CA LEU A 127 8.96 5.34 -9.36
C LEU A 127 8.62 4.71 -10.70
N PHE A 128 9.11 3.50 -10.94
CA PHE A 128 8.83 2.76 -12.16
C PHE A 128 8.14 1.43 -11.86
N ILE A 129 7.23 1.02 -12.74
CA ILE A 129 6.58 -0.29 -12.71
C ILE A 129 6.71 -0.98 -14.07
N SER A 130 7.08 -2.25 -14.07
CA SER A 130 6.96 -3.13 -15.24
C SER A 130 5.88 -4.18 -14.97
N THR A 131 5.13 -4.54 -16.01
CA THR A 131 4.08 -5.57 -15.95
C THR A 131 4.45 -6.72 -16.89
N ASN A 132 4.39 -7.96 -16.40
CA ASN A 132 4.67 -9.19 -17.14
C ASN A 132 6.01 -9.18 -17.91
N GLY A 133 7.05 -8.60 -17.30
CA GLY A 133 8.37 -8.47 -17.93
C GLY A 133 8.45 -7.45 -19.08
N GLY A 134 7.40 -6.65 -19.27
CA GLY A 134 7.35 -5.57 -20.26
C GLY A 134 8.23 -4.37 -19.91
N SER A 135 8.11 -3.30 -20.71
CA SER A 135 8.87 -2.07 -20.50
C SER A 135 8.47 -1.36 -19.20
N ASP A 136 9.43 -0.59 -18.66
CA ASP A 136 9.19 0.21 -17.46
C ASP A 136 8.33 1.43 -17.76
N GLN A 137 7.30 1.62 -16.95
CA GLN A 137 6.43 2.79 -16.95
C GLN A 137 6.76 3.68 -15.76
N LEU A 138 7.02 4.97 -16.02
CA LEU A 138 7.21 5.97 -14.96
C LEU A 138 5.84 6.34 -14.35
N LEU A 139 5.69 6.13 -13.04
CA LEU A 139 4.44 6.40 -12.30
C LEU A 139 4.41 7.80 -11.68
N ALA A 140 5.54 8.24 -11.15
CA ALA A 140 5.75 9.57 -10.58
C ALA A 140 7.24 9.79 -10.37
N TRP A 141 7.66 11.05 -10.27
CA TRP A 141 9.01 11.41 -9.90
C TRP A 141 9.02 12.70 -9.09
N LYS A 142 10.14 12.93 -8.40
CA LYS A 142 10.43 14.13 -7.61
C LYS A 142 11.87 14.57 -7.80
N GLU A 143 12.12 15.85 -7.69
CA GLU A 143 13.46 16.44 -7.72
C GLU A 143 13.91 16.78 -6.29
N SER A 144 15.15 16.44 -5.97
CA SER A 144 15.76 16.75 -4.69
C SER A 144 16.01 18.26 -4.55
N GLY A 145 15.78 18.82 -3.37
CA GLY A 145 16.35 20.12 -3.02
C GLY A 145 17.88 20.08 -2.88
N GLY A 146 18.49 21.23 -2.62
CA GLY A 146 19.88 21.37 -2.16
C GLY A 146 20.86 21.99 -3.16
N VAL A 147 20.40 22.60 -4.26
CA VAL A 147 21.28 23.05 -5.36
C VAL A 147 22.39 24.02 -4.91
N ALA A 148 22.21 24.74 -3.80
CA ALA A 148 23.19 25.69 -3.29
C ALA A 148 24.42 25.04 -2.63
N ALA A 149 24.40 23.75 -2.28
CA ALA A 149 25.50 23.12 -1.57
C ALA A 149 25.77 21.67 -1.94
N ALA A 150 27.06 21.35 -2.00
CA ALA A 150 27.54 19.98 -2.02
C ALA A 150 27.37 19.32 -0.64
N TYR A 151 27.27 18.00 -0.61
CA TYR A 151 27.22 17.18 0.62
C TYR A 151 26.09 17.59 1.58
N SER A 152 24.92 17.94 1.03
CA SER A 152 23.72 18.33 1.78
C SER A 152 22.57 17.37 1.46
N PRO A 153 22.47 16.22 2.15
CA PRO A 153 21.39 15.25 1.93
C PRO A 153 20.01 15.84 2.18
N THR A 154 19.16 15.83 1.16
CA THR A 154 17.77 16.29 1.24
C THR A 154 16.83 15.09 1.12
N PRO A 155 15.85 14.93 2.03
CA PRO A 155 14.94 13.80 1.98
C PRO A 155 13.96 13.98 0.82
N ALA A 156 13.95 13.03 -0.10
CA ALA A 156 12.99 12.95 -1.18
C ALA A 156 12.00 11.82 -0.89
N PHE A 157 10.72 12.18 -0.78
CA PHE A 157 9.61 11.23 -0.74
C PHE A 157 8.80 11.33 -2.03
N VAL A 158 8.61 10.18 -2.68
CA VAL A 158 7.79 10.05 -3.89
C VAL A 158 6.69 9.03 -3.65
N GLN A 159 5.45 9.38 -4.00
CA GLN A 159 4.29 8.49 -3.89
C GLN A 159 3.46 8.52 -5.17
N SER A 160 2.97 7.36 -5.57
CA SER A 160 2.01 7.21 -6.66
C SER A 160 1.12 5.99 -6.45
N THR A 161 0.19 5.79 -7.36
CA THR A 161 -0.71 4.64 -7.35
C THR A 161 -0.63 3.93 -8.68
N ALA A 162 -0.77 2.60 -8.69
CA ALA A 162 -0.88 1.81 -9.91
C ALA A 162 -2.09 0.89 -9.83
N THR A 163 -2.82 0.75 -10.95
CA THR A 163 -3.82 -0.30 -11.09
C THR A 163 -3.10 -1.63 -11.24
N ILE A 164 -3.48 -2.59 -10.41
CA ILE A 164 -2.92 -3.94 -10.40
C ILE A 164 -4.02 -4.96 -10.74
N THR A 165 -3.65 -5.98 -11.48
CA THR A 165 -4.54 -7.04 -11.94
C THR A 165 -4.09 -8.36 -11.34
N SER A 166 -5.07 -9.14 -10.85
CA SER A 166 -4.83 -10.50 -10.36
C SER A 166 -4.06 -11.35 -11.38
N GLY A 167 -3.12 -12.17 -10.90
CA GLY A 167 -2.32 -13.10 -11.71
C GLY A 167 -1.25 -12.44 -12.60
N SER A 168 -1.22 -11.11 -12.70
CA SER A 168 -0.16 -10.40 -13.43
C SER A 168 1.09 -10.24 -12.57
N THR A 169 2.28 -10.36 -13.17
CA THR A 169 3.54 -10.10 -12.48
C THR A 169 3.90 -8.63 -12.58
N TYR A 170 4.13 -7.99 -11.43
CA TYR A 170 4.59 -6.61 -11.36
C TYR A 170 6.00 -6.54 -10.78
N LEU A 171 6.80 -5.63 -11.34
CA LEU A 171 8.10 -5.29 -10.81
C LEU A 171 8.18 -3.78 -10.59
N VAL A 172 8.16 -3.38 -9.32
CA VAL A 172 8.33 -1.99 -8.91
C VAL A 172 9.80 -1.74 -8.62
N LYS A 173 10.35 -0.68 -9.21
CA LYS A 173 11.75 -0.29 -9.08
C LYS A 173 11.89 1.22 -9.00
N LEU A 174 13.09 1.65 -8.63
CA LEU A 174 13.45 3.05 -8.54
C LEU A 174 14.57 3.35 -9.53
N LYS A 175 14.40 4.48 -10.22
CA LYS A 175 15.42 5.03 -11.08
C LYS A 175 15.69 6.47 -10.71
N TRP A 176 16.86 6.94 -11.11
CA TRP A 176 17.31 8.28 -10.84
C TRP A 176 18.23 8.80 -11.94
N LYS A 177 18.41 10.12 -11.94
CA LYS A 177 19.33 10.86 -12.83
C LYS A 177 19.61 12.24 -12.23
N ALA A 178 20.60 12.95 -12.75
CA ALA A 178 20.71 14.38 -12.49
C ALA A 178 19.58 15.13 -13.21
N ASN A 179 19.21 16.31 -12.73
CA ASN A 179 18.18 17.15 -13.36
C ASN A 179 18.65 17.78 -14.69
N LYS A 180 19.97 17.86 -14.91
CA LYS A 180 20.63 18.36 -16.13
C LYS A 180 21.98 17.66 -16.32
N PRO A 181 22.65 17.80 -17.49
CA PRO A 181 23.97 17.21 -17.70
C PRO A 181 24.96 17.58 -16.59
N ALA A 182 25.62 16.57 -16.03
CA ALA A 182 26.45 16.68 -14.83
C ALA A 182 27.84 16.03 -15.02
N PRO A 183 28.63 16.49 -16.02
CA PRO A 183 29.96 15.94 -16.26
C PRO A 183 30.90 16.25 -15.08
N GLY A 184 31.56 15.23 -14.56
CA GLY A 184 32.47 15.32 -13.41
C GLY A 184 31.76 15.44 -12.05
N VAL A 185 30.44 15.27 -12.00
CA VAL A 185 29.62 15.36 -10.78
C VAL A 185 29.03 13.99 -10.49
N SER A 186 29.07 13.60 -9.21
CA SER A 186 28.35 12.41 -8.74
C SER A 186 27.10 12.81 -7.95
N ILE A 187 26.02 12.09 -8.22
CA ILE A 187 24.81 12.11 -7.41
C ILE A 187 24.81 10.90 -6.47
N PHE A 188 24.25 11.08 -5.27
CA PHE A 188 24.29 10.10 -4.19
C PHE A 188 22.92 9.90 -3.57
N ALA A 189 22.68 8.68 -3.07
CA ALA A 189 21.48 8.33 -2.31
C ALA A 189 21.86 7.61 -1.01
N GLY A 190 21.38 8.13 0.12
CA GLY A 190 21.73 7.70 1.47
C GLY A 190 22.53 8.77 2.20
N ALA A 191 22.02 9.23 3.34
CA ALA A 191 22.70 10.17 4.25
C ALA A 191 23.54 9.41 5.28
N GLY A 192 24.47 10.10 5.95
CA GLY A 192 25.37 9.49 6.93
C GLY A 192 26.65 8.92 6.33
N THR A 193 27.29 8.01 7.07
CA THR A 193 28.63 7.49 6.75
C THR A 193 28.72 6.00 7.04
N ALA A 194 29.77 5.34 6.55
CA ALA A 194 30.04 3.94 6.89
C ALA A 194 30.23 3.72 8.41
N GLN A 195 30.62 4.77 9.15
CA GLN A 195 30.86 4.72 10.59
C GLN A 195 29.58 4.91 11.41
N THR A 196 28.68 5.77 10.95
CA THR A 196 27.41 6.12 11.64
C THR A 196 26.21 5.32 11.13
N GLY A 197 26.39 4.57 10.04
CA GLY A 197 25.30 3.97 9.27
C GLY A 197 24.73 4.95 8.25
N PHE A 198 24.21 4.39 7.15
CA PHE A 198 23.50 5.16 6.14
C PHE A 198 22.00 5.20 6.43
N SER A 199 21.33 6.28 6.03
CA SER A 199 19.87 6.38 6.16
C SER A 199 19.19 5.30 5.29
N PRO A 200 18.15 4.62 5.81
CA PRO A 200 17.49 3.57 5.05
C PRO A 200 16.75 4.13 3.83
N SER A 201 17.15 3.65 2.66
CA SER A 201 16.38 3.71 1.43
C SER A 201 15.20 2.76 1.51
N ARG A 202 14.00 3.20 1.13
CA ARG A 202 12.77 2.39 1.21
C ARG A 202 11.97 2.45 -0.08
N LEU A 203 11.44 1.30 -0.47
CA LEU A 203 10.42 1.12 -1.50
C LEU A 203 9.29 0.28 -0.90
N LEU A 204 8.08 0.80 -0.91
CA LEU A 204 6.90 0.18 -0.31
C LEU A 204 5.78 0.10 -1.35
N VAL A 205 5.13 -1.06 -1.40
CA VAL A 205 3.94 -1.33 -2.20
C VAL A 205 2.87 -1.89 -1.28
N GLU A 206 1.81 -1.10 -1.07
CA GLU A 206 0.65 -1.50 -0.29
C GLU A 206 -0.50 -1.80 -1.25
N LEU A 207 -1.03 -3.03 -1.18
CA LEU A 207 -2.19 -3.44 -1.98
C LEU A 207 -3.45 -3.09 -1.21
N SER A 208 -4.37 -2.39 -1.85
CA SER A 208 -5.72 -2.18 -1.30
C SER A 208 -6.70 -3.14 -1.96
N ALA A 209 -7.09 -4.19 -1.24
CA ALA A 209 -8.18 -5.06 -1.64
C ALA A 209 -9.51 -4.41 -1.21
N GLY A 210 -10.01 -3.43 -1.96
CA GLY A 210 -11.37 -2.90 -1.75
C GLY A 210 -11.47 -1.46 -1.23
N GLY A 211 -10.47 -0.62 -1.45
CA GLY A 211 -10.61 0.83 -1.28
C GLY A 211 -9.63 1.56 -2.16
N ASN A 212 -10.05 2.01 -3.35
CA ASN A 212 -9.19 2.88 -4.14
C ASN A 212 -8.89 4.14 -3.31
N PRO A 213 -7.61 4.47 -3.05
CA PRO A 213 -7.29 5.76 -2.49
C PRO A 213 -7.89 6.84 -3.39
N LEU A 214 -8.60 7.79 -2.78
CA LEU A 214 -9.09 8.95 -3.51
C LEU A 214 -7.86 9.75 -3.93
N ARG A 215 -7.71 10.03 -5.21
CA ARG A 215 -6.49 10.64 -5.73
C ARG A 215 -6.80 11.61 -6.85
N VAL A 216 -6.11 12.75 -6.80
CA VAL A 216 -6.00 13.69 -7.91
C VAL A 216 -4.53 14.01 -8.14
N VAL A 217 -4.13 14.03 -9.39
CA VAL A 217 -2.76 14.31 -9.81
C VAL A 217 -2.74 15.20 -11.03
N SER A 218 -1.77 16.12 -11.03
CA SER A 218 -1.52 17.04 -12.11
C SER A 218 -0.03 17.12 -12.39
N SER A 219 0.36 16.99 -13.66
CA SER A 219 1.72 17.23 -14.15
C SER A 219 1.85 18.63 -14.77
N GLN A 220 1.07 19.60 -14.28
CA GLN A 220 1.20 21.01 -14.67
C GLN A 220 2.20 21.73 -13.77
N LEU A 221 2.87 22.73 -14.34
CA LEU A 221 3.61 23.72 -13.56
C LEU A 221 2.63 24.76 -13.03
N TYR A 222 2.48 24.84 -11.71
CA TYR A 222 1.69 25.87 -11.06
C TYR A 222 2.58 27.04 -10.64
N GLN A 223 2.00 28.24 -10.62
CA GLN A 223 2.70 29.48 -10.31
C GLN A 223 1.84 30.35 -9.42
N LEU A 224 2.45 30.93 -8.38
CA LEU A 224 1.82 31.93 -7.55
C LEU A 224 2.69 33.19 -7.51
N PHE A 225 2.20 34.25 -8.13
CA PHE A 225 2.83 35.57 -8.16
C PHE A 225 2.37 36.40 -6.96
N ASN A 226 3.27 37.22 -6.40
CA ASN A 226 2.93 38.19 -5.36
C ASN A 226 2.19 37.62 -4.14
N SER A 227 2.57 36.41 -3.69
CA SER A 227 2.11 35.92 -2.39
C SER A 227 2.46 36.93 -1.29
N ASP A 228 1.47 37.25 -0.45
CA ASP A 228 1.59 38.19 0.66
C ASP A 228 2.23 37.56 1.91
N GLY A 229 2.64 36.28 1.83
CA GLY A 229 3.23 35.53 2.94
C GLY A 229 2.23 35.00 3.97
N SER A 230 0.94 35.34 3.86
CA SER A 230 -0.08 35.08 4.89
C SER A 230 -1.31 34.34 4.36
N SER A 231 -1.76 34.68 3.15
CA SER A 231 -2.96 34.14 2.51
C SER A 231 -2.67 32.82 1.84
N TRP A 232 -3.35 31.76 2.29
CA TRP A 232 -3.33 30.45 1.67
C TRP A 232 -4.24 30.42 0.43
N LEU A 233 -3.66 30.08 -0.72
CA LEU A 233 -4.38 29.98 -1.99
C LEU A 233 -4.41 28.54 -2.47
N ASP A 234 -5.47 28.14 -3.17
CA ASP A 234 -5.50 26.82 -3.81
C ASP A 234 -4.38 26.71 -4.85
N VAL A 235 -3.68 25.57 -4.90
CA VAL A 235 -2.73 25.30 -6.00
C VAL A 235 -3.48 25.15 -7.32
N ASP A 236 -4.58 24.39 -7.31
CA ASP A 236 -5.55 24.29 -8.41
C ASP A 236 -6.96 24.08 -7.84
N PRO A 237 -7.84 25.11 -7.85
CA PRO A 237 -9.17 25.01 -7.26
C PRO A 237 -10.13 24.09 -8.04
N ALA A 238 -9.75 23.67 -9.26
CA ALA A 238 -10.53 22.78 -10.11
C ALA A 238 -10.07 21.32 -10.02
N ARG A 239 -8.76 21.08 -9.96
CA ARG A 239 -8.19 19.71 -10.09
C ARG A 239 -7.59 19.14 -8.82
N LEU A 240 -6.96 19.95 -7.97
CA LEU A 240 -6.23 19.47 -6.78
C LEU A 240 -7.08 19.53 -5.52
N ARG A 241 -8.26 18.90 -5.62
CA ARG A 241 -9.22 18.74 -4.52
C ARG A 241 -9.91 17.38 -4.56
N LEU A 242 -10.27 16.86 -3.40
CA LEU A 242 -11.03 15.61 -3.24
C LEU A 242 -12.32 15.90 -2.50
N ALA A 243 -13.46 15.56 -3.11
CA ALA A 243 -14.74 15.54 -2.42
C ALA A 243 -14.93 14.17 -1.76
N VAL A 244 -15.20 14.17 -0.47
CA VAL A 244 -15.40 12.96 0.33
C VAL A 244 -16.69 13.12 1.11
N SER A 245 -17.60 12.17 1.00
CA SER A 245 -18.75 12.07 1.88
C SER A 245 -18.71 10.67 2.46
N PRO A 246 -17.96 10.48 3.56
CA PRO A 246 -17.75 9.14 4.05
C PRO A 246 -19.10 8.55 4.46
N GLY A 247 -19.20 7.25 4.22
CA GLY A 247 -20.19 6.43 4.84
C GLY A 247 -19.95 6.56 6.35
N ALA A 248 -19.06 5.78 6.92
CA ALA A 248 -18.84 5.79 8.36
C ALA A 248 -18.03 6.97 8.86
N SER A 249 -18.02 7.11 10.18
CA SER A 249 -16.98 7.92 10.79
C SER A 249 -15.64 7.21 10.56
N VAL A 250 -14.78 7.82 9.76
CA VAL A 250 -13.50 7.27 9.32
C VAL A 250 -12.37 8.22 9.71
N ILE A 251 -11.14 7.72 9.64
CA ILE A 251 -9.95 8.56 9.62
C ILE A 251 -9.47 8.64 8.18
N ALA A 252 -9.42 9.85 7.62
CA ALA A 252 -8.77 10.08 6.35
C ALA A 252 -7.27 10.28 6.56
N ILE A 253 -6.45 9.38 6.04
CA ILE A 253 -5.01 9.58 5.88
C ILE A 253 -4.80 10.34 4.57
N ILE A 254 -4.52 11.62 4.69
CA ILE A 254 -4.37 12.56 3.59
C ILE A 254 -2.89 12.80 3.36
N GLY A 255 -2.42 12.57 2.13
CA GLY A 255 -1.05 12.82 1.71
C GLY A 255 -1.00 13.79 0.54
N VAL A 256 -0.03 14.69 0.57
CA VAL A 256 0.26 15.62 -0.54
C VAL A 256 1.73 15.48 -0.89
N ASN A 257 2.03 15.35 -2.18
CA ASN A 257 3.40 15.27 -2.68
C ASN A 257 3.60 16.22 -3.87
N ALA A 258 4.48 17.20 -3.72
CA ALA A 258 4.74 18.25 -4.70
C ALA A 258 6.23 18.62 -4.67
N ASP A 259 6.79 19.01 -5.81
CA ASP A 259 8.08 19.72 -5.80
C ASP A 259 7.76 21.21 -5.80
N VAL A 260 8.23 21.95 -4.81
CA VAL A 260 7.99 23.40 -4.71
C VAL A 260 9.31 24.16 -4.72
N TRP A 261 9.30 25.34 -5.33
CA TRP A 261 10.50 26.19 -5.46
C TRP A 261 10.16 27.64 -5.76
N THR A 262 11.18 28.50 -5.80
CA THR A 262 11.09 29.92 -6.14
C THR A 262 12.14 30.35 -7.16
N ALA A 263 11.84 31.42 -7.91
CA ALA A 263 12.82 32.10 -8.76
C ALA A 263 13.73 33.08 -7.97
N THR A 264 13.50 33.29 -6.68
CA THR A 264 14.26 34.27 -5.87
C THR A 264 14.85 33.61 -4.63
N PRO A 265 16.17 33.67 -4.43
CA PRO A 265 16.79 33.11 -3.23
C PRO A 265 16.22 33.78 -1.97
N GLY A 266 16.11 33.03 -0.88
CA GLY A 266 15.57 33.52 0.39
C GLY A 266 14.07 33.38 0.57
N LEU A 267 13.34 32.77 -0.37
CA LEU A 267 11.90 32.50 -0.21
C LEU A 267 11.67 31.00 -0.10
N ASN A 268 10.92 30.59 0.93
CA ASN A 268 10.44 29.22 1.05
C ASN A 268 8.94 29.17 0.76
N GLN A 269 8.43 27.97 0.52
CA GLN A 269 7.06 27.72 0.14
C GLN A 269 6.39 26.87 1.20
N ASP A 270 5.24 27.32 1.67
CA ASP A 270 4.42 26.55 2.59
C ASP A 270 3.41 25.77 1.77
N LEU A 271 3.33 24.46 2.03
CA LEU A 271 2.41 23.53 1.38
C LEU A 271 1.47 22.95 2.42
N GLY A 272 0.16 23.09 2.22
CA GLY A 272 -0.85 22.82 3.24
C GLY A 272 -2.03 21.97 2.77
N ILE A 273 -2.48 21.10 3.67
CA ILE A 273 -3.72 20.33 3.56
C ILE A 273 -4.83 21.12 4.24
N PHE A 274 -5.87 21.43 3.49
CA PHE A 274 -7.08 22.07 4.00
C PHE A 274 -8.27 21.15 3.86
N VAL A 275 -9.16 21.18 4.85
CA VAL A 275 -10.43 20.44 4.81
C VAL A 275 -11.56 21.42 5.12
N SER A 276 -12.53 21.51 4.22
CA SER A 276 -13.83 22.12 4.51
C SER A 276 -14.84 21.03 4.80
N ARG A 277 -15.74 21.28 5.75
CA ARG A 277 -16.83 20.39 6.13
C ARG A 277 -18.16 21.08 5.88
N ASP A 278 -19.10 20.40 5.22
CA ASP A 278 -20.48 20.83 4.97
C ASP A 278 -20.57 22.23 4.32
N GLY A 279 -19.66 22.52 3.39
CA GLY A 279 -19.57 23.82 2.72
C GLY A 279 -19.06 24.96 3.60
N GLY A 280 -18.61 24.67 4.82
CA GLY A 280 -18.01 25.62 5.75
C GLY A 280 -16.62 26.10 5.32
N ALA A 281 -16.00 26.93 6.16
CA ALA A 281 -14.68 27.48 5.91
C ALA A 281 -13.61 26.38 5.83
N ASP A 282 -12.56 26.65 5.03
CA ASP A 282 -11.42 25.76 4.94
C ASP A 282 -10.60 25.78 6.24
N GLN A 283 -10.49 24.64 6.90
CA GLN A 283 -9.64 24.44 8.07
C GLN A 283 -8.25 23.98 7.61
N LEU A 284 -7.20 24.68 8.04
CA LEU A 284 -5.83 24.19 7.90
C LEU A 284 -5.63 22.97 8.80
N VAL A 285 -5.37 21.81 8.19
CA VAL A 285 -5.21 20.54 8.91
C VAL A 285 -3.74 20.25 9.17
N ALA A 286 -2.88 20.42 8.16
CA ALA A 286 -1.44 20.21 8.26
C ALA A 286 -0.71 21.06 7.22
N TRP A 287 0.54 21.40 7.47
CA TRP A 287 1.39 22.06 6.49
C TRP A 287 2.87 21.79 6.78
N THR A 288 3.69 22.03 5.78
CA THR A 288 5.16 21.95 5.81
C THR A 288 5.75 23.13 5.03
N GLU A 289 6.94 23.58 5.39
CA GLU A 289 7.73 24.55 4.64
C GLU A 289 8.85 23.85 3.87
N SER A 290 8.99 24.18 2.59
CA SER A 290 10.04 23.64 1.74
C SER A 290 11.40 24.26 2.06
N GLY A 291 12.41 23.42 2.28
CA GLY A 291 13.80 23.84 2.39
C GLY A 291 14.36 24.43 1.10
N ASP A 292 15.58 24.97 1.21
CA ASP A 292 16.39 25.69 0.19
C ASP A 292 16.24 27.21 0.11
N GLY A 293 15.98 27.88 1.23
CA GLY A 293 16.00 29.35 1.31
C GLY A 293 17.33 29.99 0.87
N GLY A 294 18.38 29.21 0.62
CA GLY A 294 19.64 29.69 0.01
C GLY A 294 19.64 29.81 -1.52
N ALA A 295 18.70 29.19 -2.25
CA ALA A 295 18.80 29.04 -3.70
C ALA A 295 17.52 29.41 -4.47
N ALA A 296 17.70 29.91 -5.69
CA ALA A 296 16.61 29.97 -6.68
C ALA A 296 16.66 28.74 -7.59
N TYR A 297 15.53 28.38 -8.19
CA TYR A 297 15.40 27.28 -9.14
C TYR A 297 15.90 25.94 -8.57
N SER A 298 15.59 25.68 -7.30
CA SER A 298 15.86 24.40 -6.62
C SER A 298 14.53 23.78 -6.17
N PRO A 299 13.85 23.03 -7.05
CA PRO A 299 12.72 22.19 -6.66
C PRO A 299 13.06 21.31 -5.47
N ASN A 300 12.23 21.38 -4.42
CA ASN A 300 12.36 20.54 -3.25
C ASN A 300 11.13 19.62 -3.08
N ALA A 301 11.39 18.32 -2.96
CA ALA A 301 10.40 17.26 -2.81
C ALA A 301 9.69 17.33 -1.45
N SER A 302 8.61 18.10 -1.40
CA SER A 302 7.82 18.29 -0.19
C SER A 302 6.72 17.22 -0.07
N TYR A 303 6.60 16.66 1.13
CA TYR A 303 5.51 15.76 1.49
C TYR A 303 4.89 16.16 2.83
N VAL A 304 3.57 16.32 2.83
CA VAL A 304 2.80 16.54 4.07
C VAL A 304 1.73 15.47 4.19
N GLN A 305 1.59 14.93 5.39
CA GLN A 305 0.56 13.95 5.73
C GLN A 305 -0.26 14.41 6.92
N ALA A 306 -1.56 14.11 6.91
CA ALA A 306 -2.43 14.29 8.05
C ALA A 306 -3.38 13.12 8.21
N ALA A 307 -3.65 12.71 9.45
CA ALA A 307 -4.85 11.97 9.77
C ALA A 307 -5.96 12.96 10.15
N TYR A 308 -7.11 12.87 9.50
CA TYR A 308 -8.25 13.76 9.77
C TYR A 308 -9.52 12.93 10.04
N PRO A 309 -10.13 13.06 11.23
CA PRO A 309 -11.38 12.38 11.52
C PRO A 309 -12.51 13.00 10.71
N MET A 310 -13.18 12.17 9.91
CA MET A 310 -14.37 12.54 9.17
C MET A 310 -15.55 11.78 9.75
N VAL A 311 -16.57 12.50 10.21
CA VAL A 311 -17.78 11.87 10.73
C VAL A 311 -18.77 11.53 9.60
N SER A 312 -19.49 10.42 9.80
CA SER A 312 -20.59 9.97 8.94
C SER A 312 -21.60 11.08 8.66
N GLY A 313 -22.11 11.12 7.44
CA GLY A 313 -23.24 12.00 7.05
C GLY A 313 -22.85 13.46 6.77
N SER A 314 -21.59 13.83 6.97
CA SER A 314 -21.04 15.11 6.54
C SER A 314 -20.35 14.98 5.18
N SER A 315 -20.33 16.10 4.45
CA SER A 315 -19.55 16.25 3.23
C SER A 315 -18.24 16.99 3.54
N TYR A 316 -17.16 16.57 2.90
CA TYR A 316 -15.83 17.14 3.06
C TYR A 316 -15.24 17.47 1.70
N VAL A 317 -14.49 18.58 1.63
CA VAL A 317 -13.62 18.85 0.49
C VAL A 317 -12.20 19.05 1.02
N ILE A 318 -11.33 18.13 0.64
CA ILE A 318 -9.89 18.21 0.90
C ILE A 318 -9.29 19.03 -0.23
N LYS A 319 -8.48 20.03 0.11
CA LYS A 319 -7.84 20.94 -0.85
C LYS A 319 -6.36 21.03 -0.57
N LEU A 320 -5.58 21.11 -1.65
CA LEU A 320 -4.17 21.47 -1.59
C LEU A 320 -4.03 22.98 -1.75
N LYS A 321 -3.47 23.62 -0.73
CA LYS A 321 -3.16 25.06 -0.75
C LYS A 321 -1.69 25.33 -0.50
N TRP A 322 -1.27 26.53 -0.87
CA TRP A 322 0.10 27.00 -0.68
C TRP A 322 0.19 28.51 -0.50
N LYS A 323 1.33 28.96 0.01
CA LYS A 323 1.74 30.36 0.07
C LYS A 323 3.27 30.44 0.16
N ALA A 324 3.82 31.64 0.02
CA ALA A 324 5.21 31.86 0.45
C ALA A 324 5.27 32.02 1.97
N ASN A 325 6.44 31.76 2.56
CA ASN A 325 6.65 31.95 3.99
C ASN A 325 6.69 33.43 4.41
N ARG A 326 6.94 34.34 3.46
CA ARG A 326 6.92 35.80 3.64
C ARG A 326 6.49 36.52 2.35
N PRO A 327 6.14 37.82 2.39
CA PRO A 327 5.78 38.56 1.19
C PRO A 327 6.85 38.46 0.10
N VAL A 328 6.47 38.05 -1.10
CA VAL A 328 7.44 37.76 -2.19
C VAL A 328 7.84 38.98 -3.01
N GLY A 329 7.13 40.11 -2.88
CA GLY A 329 7.54 41.42 -3.41
C GLY A 329 7.90 41.45 -4.90
N GLY A 330 7.03 40.96 -5.79
CA GLY A 330 7.29 40.90 -7.24
C GLY A 330 7.88 39.57 -7.73
N SER A 331 8.05 38.59 -6.84
CA SER A 331 8.53 37.25 -7.19
C SER A 331 7.40 36.21 -7.35
N THR A 332 7.78 35.01 -7.74
CA THR A 332 6.90 33.87 -8.01
C THR A 332 7.41 32.64 -7.27
N ILE A 333 6.47 31.86 -6.73
CA ILE A 333 6.71 30.49 -6.27
C ILE A 333 6.04 29.50 -7.22
N TYR A 334 6.58 28.28 -7.29
CA TYR A 334 6.26 27.28 -8.30
C TYR A 334 6.00 25.92 -7.68
N SER A 335 5.10 25.13 -8.29
CA SER A 335 4.91 23.72 -7.98
C SER A 335 5.02 22.88 -9.25
N GLY A 336 5.90 21.87 -9.23
CA GLY A 336 6.32 21.06 -10.38
C GLY A 336 7.78 21.33 -10.75
N ALA A 337 8.62 20.29 -10.72
CA ALA A 337 10.00 20.31 -11.20
C ALA A 337 10.06 19.94 -12.68
N GLY A 338 11.15 20.26 -13.39
CA GLY A 338 11.34 19.92 -14.80
C GLY A 338 10.94 21.03 -15.79
N THR A 339 10.69 20.65 -17.04
CA THR A 339 10.47 21.58 -18.16
C THR A 339 9.32 21.10 -19.04
N SER A 340 8.83 21.97 -19.94
CA SER A 340 7.86 21.56 -20.96
C SER A 340 8.38 20.47 -21.91
N ALA A 341 9.70 20.34 -22.07
CA ALA A 341 10.31 19.32 -22.92
C ALA A 341 10.42 17.96 -22.22
N THR A 342 10.69 17.94 -20.92
CA THR A 342 10.88 16.72 -20.11
C THR A 342 9.62 16.29 -19.35
N GLY A 343 8.59 17.15 -19.33
CA GLY A 343 7.43 17.02 -18.47
C GLY A 343 7.70 17.56 -17.06
N PHE A 344 6.63 17.97 -16.37
CA PHE A 344 6.73 18.41 -14.99
C PHE A 344 6.47 17.28 -14.00
N SER A 345 7.14 17.34 -12.84
CA SER A 345 6.91 16.39 -11.77
C SER A 345 5.47 16.51 -11.25
N PRO A 346 4.80 15.38 -10.92
CA PRO A 346 3.38 15.45 -10.59
C PRO A 346 3.13 16.07 -9.21
N THR A 347 2.24 17.05 -9.14
CA THR A 347 1.62 17.49 -7.89
C THR A 347 0.44 16.56 -7.59
N SER A 348 0.40 15.99 -6.38
CA SER A 348 -0.59 14.99 -6.01
C SER A 348 -1.24 15.25 -4.66
N LEU A 349 -2.53 14.92 -4.57
CA LEU A 349 -3.30 14.86 -3.34
C LEU A 349 -3.99 13.49 -3.31
N VAL A 350 -3.75 12.75 -2.22
CA VAL A 350 -4.25 11.40 -1.99
C VAL A 350 -4.96 11.37 -0.64
N ALA A 351 -6.07 10.67 -0.54
CA ALA A 351 -6.73 10.35 0.72
C ALA A 351 -7.09 8.86 0.77
N TYR A 352 -6.59 8.18 1.80
CA TYR A 352 -7.01 6.84 2.18
C TYR A 352 -7.99 6.94 3.35
N LEU A 353 -9.11 6.22 3.28
CA LEU A 353 -10.13 6.28 4.33
C LEU A 353 -10.07 4.98 5.11
N GLU A 354 -9.75 5.11 6.40
CA GLU A 354 -9.50 4.02 7.33
C GLU A 354 -10.57 3.95 8.42
N PRO A 355 -10.89 2.75 8.92
CA PRO A 355 -11.62 2.62 10.16
C PRO A 355 -10.87 3.34 11.29
N PRO A 356 -11.56 4.01 12.24
CA PRO A 356 -10.88 4.69 13.36
C PRO A 356 -10.04 3.77 14.25
N ALA A 357 -10.37 2.49 14.32
CA ALA A 357 -9.59 1.49 15.06
C ALA A 357 -8.27 1.11 14.37
N SER A 358 -8.16 1.35 13.05
CA SER A 358 -7.01 0.96 12.24
C SER A 358 -5.94 2.05 12.14
N SER A 359 -6.18 3.24 12.70
CA SER A 359 -5.18 4.31 12.65
C SER A 359 -5.15 5.16 13.91
N ALA A 360 -3.95 5.58 14.28
CA ALA A 360 -3.72 6.52 15.35
C ALA A 360 -2.77 7.62 14.85
N SER A 361 -3.00 8.86 15.28
CA SER A 361 -2.11 9.97 14.96
C SER A 361 -1.91 10.86 16.18
N SER A 362 -0.67 11.31 16.36
CA SER A 362 -0.29 12.31 17.35
C SER A 362 0.32 13.49 16.62
N VAL A 363 -0.02 14.68 17.07
CA VAL A 363 0.36 15.94 16.45
C VAL A 363 0.89 16.84 17.54
N SER A 364 2.04 17.46 17.30
CA SER A 364 2.57 18.44 18.25
C SER A 364 1.62 19.63 18.37
N ARG A 365 1.61 20.27 19.53
CA ARG A 365 1.03 21.62 19.63
C ARG A 365 1.86 22.52 18.70
N ALA A 366 1.25 23.54 18.08
CA ALA A 366 1.90 24.47 17.16
C ALA A 366 3.02 25.28 17.85
N GLN A 367 4.12 24.60 18.18
CA GLN A 367 5.21 25.03 19.02
C GLN A 367 6.52 24.69 18.29
N LEU A 368 7.51 25.56 18.49
CA LEU A 368 8.88 25.33 18.07
C LEU A 368 9.60 24.43 19.08
N PHE A 369 10.18 23.33 18.62
CA PHE A 369 11.08 22.51 19.43
C PHE A 369 12.53 22.90 19.18
N THR A 370 13.36 22.80 20.21
CA THR A 370 14.78 23.17 20.13
C THR A 370 15.63 22.12 20.84
N LEU A 371 16.69 21.67 20.17
CA LEU A 371 17.74 20.86 20.77
C LEU A 371 19.07 21.60 20.61
N ALA A 372 19.58 22.11 21.72
CA ALA A 372 20.89 22.78 21.78
C ALA A 372 22.01 21.77 22.02
N ALA A 373 23.18 22.05 21.44
CA ALA A 373 24.42 21.33 21.74
C ALA A 373 24.33 19.80 21.55
N SER A 374 23.69 19.36 20.46
CA SER A 374 23.65 17.95 20.08
C SER A 374 25.07 17.37 19.94
N ASP A 375 25.32 16.22 20.56
CA ASP A 375 26.63 15.54 20.46
C ASP A 375 26.85 14.85 19.10
N GLY A 376 25.80 14.75 18.27
CA GLY A 376 25.84 14.13 16.94
C GLY A 376 25.52 12.63 16.93
N SER A 377 25.40 12.01 18.10
CA SER A 377 25.29 10.56 18.30
C SER A 377 24.05 10.13 19.09
N THR A 378 23.64 10.92 20.09
CA THR A 378 22.53 10.61 20.98
C THR A 378 21.22 11.09 20.40
N TRP A 379 20.33 10.16 20.09
CA TRP A 379 18.94 10.45 19.74
C TRP A 379 18.16 10.95 20.96
N LYS A 380 17.52 12.11 20.82
CA LYS A 380 16.64 12.69 21.85
C LYS A 380 15.20 12.62 21.39
N ASP A 381 14.25 12.44 22.29
CA ASP A 381 12.83 12.56 21.94
C ASP A 381 12.58 13.98 21.42
N LEU A 382 11.84 14.10 20.31
CA LEU A 382 11.50 15.40 19.74
C LEU A 382 10.49 16.13 20.64
N ASP A 383 9.49 15.39 21.11
CA ASP A 383 8.51 15.83 22.08
C ASP A 383 8.07 14.64 22.94
N GLY A 384 8.01 14.83 24.26
CA GLY A 384 7.52 13.82 25.20
C GLY A 384 6.01 13.53 25.05
N GLY A 385 5.25 14.41 24.40
CA GLY A 385 3.84 14.20 24.06
C GLY A 385 3.61 13.54 22.70
N LEU A 386 4.63 13.46 21.84
CA LEU A 386 4.52 12.92 20.49
C LEU A 386 4.86 11.42 20.46
N LEU A 387 4.01 10.67 21.16
CA LEU A 387 4.06 9.21 21.22
C LEU A 387 2.70 8.62 20.86
N LEU A 388 2.72 7.43 20.26
CA LEU A 388 1.52 6.65 19.98
C LEU A 388 1.70 5.23 20.49
N SER A 389 0.86 4.82 21.42
CA SER A 389 0.78 3.43 21.87
C SER A 389 -0.39 2.74 21.18
N VAL A 390 -0.10 1.64 20.49
CA VAL A 390 -1.10 0.80 19.83
C VAL A 390 -0.98 -0.64 20.34
N VAL A 391 -2.12 -1.31 20.48
CA VAL A 391 -2.20 -2.75 20.72
C VAL A 391 -2.94 -3.35 19.53
N PRO A 392 -2.25 -4.07 18.62
CA PRO A 392 -2.88 -4.64 17.45
C PRO A 392 -3.97 -5.64 17.85
N PRO A 393 -5.16 -5.58 17.24
CA PRO A 393 -6.25 -6.53 17.50
C PRO A 393 -6.00 -7.91 16.87
N ALA A 394 -4.99 -8.02 15.99
CA ALA A 394 -4.56 -9.24 15.32
C ALA A 394 -3.10 -9.09 14.83
N ASP A 395 -2.46 -10.20 14.50
CA ASP A 395 -1.12 -10.20 13.88
C ASP A 395 -1.18 -9.54 12.50
N GLY A 396 -0.17 -8.77 12.14
CA GLY A 396 -0.15 -8.09 10.84
C GLY A 396 1.04 -7.16 10.67
N SER A 397 0.81 -6.05 9.98
CA SER A 397 1.82 -5.02 9.73
C SER A 397 1.32 -3.66 10.21
N ALA A 398 2.22 -2.84 10.73
CA ALA A 398 1.96 -1.43 10.98
C ALA A 398 2.79 -0.56 10.03
N LEU A 399 2.13 0.42 9.39
CA LEU A 399 2.77 1.49 8.63
C LEU A 399 2.89 2.72 9.52
N LEU A 400 4.11 3.21 9.68
CA LEU A 400 4.46 4.37 10.48
C LEU A 400 4.89 5.50 9.58
N GLY A 401 4.37 6.69 9.85
CA GLY A 401 4.77 7.94 9.21
C GLY A 401 5.18 8.96 10.26
N GLY A 402 6.28 9.67 10.00
CA GLY A 402 6.77 10.75 10.83
C GLY A 402 7.10 11.95 9.98
N SER A 403 6.67 13.16 10.39
CA SER A 403 7.02 14.39 9.68
C SER A 403 7.41 15.51 10.63
N ALA A 404 8.42 16.29 10.25
CA ALA A 404 8.80 17.53 10.90
C ALA A 404 9.50 18.46 9.89
N ASP A 405 9.41 19.77 10.11
CA ASP A 405 10.24 20.74 9.38
C ASP A 405 11.47 21.05 10.21
N LEU A 406 12.65 20.64 9.75
CA LEU A 406 13.88 20.74 10.52
C LEU A 406 14.80 21.83 9.97
N TRP A 407 15.47 22.55 10.87
CA TRP A 407 16.47 23.57 10.51
C TRP A 407 17.45 23.87 11.65
N THR A 408 18.48 24.68 11.35
CA THR A 408 19.48 25.18 12.32
C THR A 408 19.59 26.70 12.29
N ASP A 409 20.04 27.27 13.41
CA ASP A 409 20.47 28.67 13.49
C ASP A 409 21.84 28.92 12.81
N THR A 410 22.54 27.85 12.45
CA THR A 410 23.91 27.88 11.92
C THR A 410 24.01 27.02 10.66
N ALA A 411 24.59 27.57 9.60
CA ALA A 411 24.84 26.88 8.34
C ALA A 411 25.77 25.66 8.50
N GLY A 412 25.60 24.64 7.64
CA GLY A 412 26.51 23.50 7.54
C GLY A 412 26.29 22.38 8.55
N TYR A 413 25.18 22.44 9.31
CA TYR A 413 24.71 21.37 10.19
C TYR A 413 23.39 20.83 9.66
N ASN A 414 23.26 19.50 9.61
CA ASN A 414 22.03 18.83 9.21
C ASN A 414 21.39 18.16 10.42
N GLN A 415 20.10 17.85 10.29
CA GLN A 415 19.30 17.29 11.38
C GLN A 415 18.76 15.93 10.97
N ASP A 416 18.89 14.93 11.83
CA ASP A 416 18.33 13.61 11.59
C ASP A 416 16.98 13.48 12.29
N LEU A 417 15.97 13.00 11.57
CA LEU A 417 14.67 12.59 12.13
C LEU A 417 14.55 11.08 12.09
N GLY A 418 14.29 10.46 13.24
CA GLY A 418 14.18 9.01 13.41
C GLY A 418 12.81 8.58 13.93
N LEU A 419 12.29 7.50 13.36
CA LEU A 419 11.19 6.70 13.92
C LEU A 419 11.77 5.65 14.87
N PHE A 420 11.23 5.64 16.08
CA PHE A 420 11.58 4.67 17.12
C PHE A 420 10.35 3.91 17.57
N VAL A 421 10.53 2.61 17.85
CA VAL A 421 9.46 1.75 18.38
C VAL A 421 9.95 1.02 19.63
N SER A 422 9.17 1.10 20.71
CA SER A 422 9.29 0.23 21.88
C SER A 422 8.24 -0.88 21.80
N THR A 423 8.63 -2.11 22.08
CA THR A 423 7.75 -3.27 22.13
C THR A 423 7.60 -3.73 23.57
N ALA A 424 6.37 -3.82 24.07
CA ALA A 424 6.04 -4.23 25.44
C ALA A 424 6.85 -3.52 26.54
N GLY A 425 7.16 -2.22 26.34
CA GLY A 425 7.94 -1.42 27.29
C GLY A 425 9.45 -1.66 27.24
N ALA A 426 9.96 -2.41 26.25
CA ALA A 426 11.39 -2.56 26.00
C ALA A 426 12.06 -1.24 25.56
N ALA A 427 13.39 -1.23 25.46
CA ALA A 427 14.12 -0.07 24.97
C ALA A 427 13.72 0.30 23.53
N ASP A 428 13.58 1.61 23.28
CA ASP A 428 13.24 2.16 21.97
C ASP A 428 14.22 1.68 20.88
N GLN A 429 13.70 1.14 19.78
CA GLN A 429 14.50 0.64 18.65
C GLN A 429 14.43 1.57 17.44
N LEU A 430 15.61 1.84 16.88
CA LEU A 430 15.90 2.34 15.53
C LEU A 430 15.10 1.65 14.42
N VAL A 431 13.96 2.18 13.92
CA VAL A 431 13.30 1.55 12.75
C VAL A 431 13.54 2.27 11.44
N ALA A 432 13.59 3.61 11.39
CA ALA A 432 13.91 4.36 10.18
C ALA A 432 14.40 5.76 10.53
N TRP A 433 15.19 6.38 9.65
CA TRP A 433 15.52 7.79 9.76
C TRP A 433 15.81 8.44 8.42
N LYS A 434 15.78 9.77 8.41
CA LYS A 434 16.12 10.65 7.29
C LYS A 434 16.93 11.84 7.79
N GLU A 435 17.85 12.33 6.95
CA GLU A 435 18.62 13.55 7.22
C GLU A 435 17.99 14.74 6.49
N SER A 436 17.84 15.84 7.21
CA SER A 436 17.42 17.14 6.71
C SER A 436 18.63 18.01 6.42
N GLY A 437 18.98 18.11 5.14
CA GLY A 437 20.01 19.00 4.63
C GLY A 437 19.48 20.41 4.46
N GLY A 438 20.28 21.39 4.89
CA GLY A 438 20.00 22.80 4.73
C GLY A 438 21.32 23.56 4.84
N SER A 439 21.85 24.01 3.71
CA SER A 439 23.10 24.77 3.69
C SER A 439 22.94 26.19 4.23
N ALA A 440 21.71 26.68 4.34
CA ALA A 440 21.36 27.98 4.89
C ALA A 440 20.81 27.87 6.32
N PRO A 441 21.17 28.80 7.23
CA PRO A 441 20.55 28.89 8.53
C PRO A 441 19.11 29.42 8.39
N TYR A 442 18.24 29.12 9.35
CA TYR A 442 16.83 29.55 9.36
C TYR A 442 16.06 29.15 8.10
N SER A 443 16.36 27.98 7.54
CA SER A 443 15.68 27.43 6.37
C SER A 443 15.04 26.08 6.74
N PRO A 444 13.81 26.09 7.29
CA PRO A 444 13.03 24.87 7.53
C PRO A 444 12.98 23.99 6.30
N ASN A 445 13.31 22.70 6.45
CA ASN A 445 13.22 21.72 5.40
C ASN A 445 12.30 20.58 5.82
N ALA A 446 11.34 20.28 4.95
CA ALA A 446 10.34 19.24 5.13
C ALA A 446 10.99 17.84 5.17
N VAL A 447 10.83 17.14 6.29
CA VAL A 447 11.31 15.75 6.42
C VAL A 447 10.12 14.83 6.61
N TYR A 448 10.04 13.79 5.79
CA TYR A 448 9.12 12.68 5.99
C TYR A 448 9.87 11.36 6.07
N VAL A 449 9.69 10.65 7.18
CA VAL A 449 10.25 9.32 7.44
C VAL A 449 9.10 8.31 7.50
N GLN A 450 9.29 7.15 6.85
CA GLN A 450 8.28 6.09 6.81
C GLN A 450 8.91 4.76 7.20
N ALA A 451 8.18 3.92 7.93
CA ALA A 451 8.57 2.56 8.22
C ALA A 451 7.38 1.60 8.18
N ALA A 452 7.62 0.35 7.80
CA ALA A 452 6.68 -0.73 8.06
C ALA A 452 7.36 -1.77 8.97
N LEU A 453 6.62 -2.29 9.94
CA LEU A 453 7.09 -3.38 10.79
C LEU A 453 5.98 -4.43 11.02
N PRO A 454 6.34 -5.71 11.19
CA PRO A 454 5.40 -6.70 11.68
C PRO A 454 4.96 -6.36 13.10
N VAL A 455 3.68 -6.56 13.38
CA VAL A 455 3.10 -6.37 14.69
C VAL A 455 2.34 -7.63 15.12
N THR A 456 2.43 -7.94 16.40
CA THR A 456 1.80 -9.11 17.00
C THR A 456 0.58 -8.68 17.81
N HIS A 457 -0.50 -9.45 17.68
CA HIS A 457 -1.71 -9.32 18.45
C HIS A 457 -1.42 -9.20 19.95
N GLY A 458 -2.10 -8.26 20.61
CA GLY A 458 -2.05 -8.10 22.07
C GLY A 458 -0.73 -7.55 22.62
N VAL A 459 0.27 -7.35 21.77
CA VAL A 459 1.54 -6.74 22.14
C VAL A 459 1.44 -5.22 22.00
N ALA A 460 1.78 -4.49 23.06
CA ALA A 460 1.81 -3.03 23.00
C ALA A 460 3.05 -2.54 22.22
N TYR A 461 2.84 -1.71 21.21
CA TYR A 461 3.89 -1.01 20.48
C TYR A 461 3.76 0.50 20.75
N THR A 462 4.86 1.14 21.14
CA THR A 462 4.90 2.59 21.32
C THR A 462 5.84 3.21 20.31
N ALA A 463 5.28 3.95 19.35
CA ALA A 463 6.02 4.71 18.36
C ALA A 463 6.36 6.12 18.88
N LYS A 464 7.56 6.61 18.54
CA LYS A 464 8.07 7.94 18.90
C LYS A 464 8.88 8.55 17.76
N LEU A 465 8.93 9.88 17.71
CA LEU A 465 9.94 10.60 16.93
C LEU A 465 11.09 11.04 17.81
N LYS A 466 12.30 10.76 17.34
CA LYS A 466 13.53 11.25 17.94
C LYS A 466 14.37 11.97 16.90
N TRP A 467 15.28 12.80 17.36
CA TRP A 467 16.12 13.62 16.51
C TRP A 467 17.49 13.89 17.13
N LYS A 468 18.43 14.27 16.27
CA LYS A 468 19.79 14.71 16.62
C LYS A 468 20.39 15.52 15.48
N ALA A 469 21.52 16.19 15.72
CA ALA A 469 22.34 16.69 14.62
C ALA A 469 23.14 15.55 13.98
N ASN A 470 23.51 15.68 12.71
CA ASN A 470 24.31 14.67 12.00
C ASN A 470 25.78 14.59 12.49
N ARG A 471 26.25 15.64 13.16
CA ARG A 471 27.58 15.76 13.75
C ARG A 471 27.51 16.53 15.08
N THR A 472 28.61 16.54 15.83
CA THR A 472 28.70 17.34 17.06
C THR A 472 28.49 18.82 16.76
N ALA A 473 27.50 19.43 17.40
CA ALA A 473 26.97 20.76 17.12
C ALA A 473 27.13 21.67 18.35
N SER A 474 28.36 21.84 18.83
CA SER A 474 28.65 22.66 20.02
C SER A 474 28.31 24.13 19.75
N GLY A 475 27.43 24.72 20.56
CA GLY A 475 26.98 26.12 20.39
C GLY A 475 25.98 26.33 19.25
N VAL A 476 25.48 25.25 18.63
CA VAL A 476 24.46 25.27 17.59
C VAL A 476 23.18 24.65 18.12
N SER A 477 22.05 25.21 17.73
CA SER A 477 20.74 24.62 18.01
C SER A 477 20.09 24.11 16.73
N ILE A 478 19.50 22.92 16.83
CA ILE A 478 18.59 22.40 15.80
C ILE A 478 17.14 22.64 16.26
N TYR A 479 16.25 22.85 15.29
CA TYR A 479 14.87 23.24 15.51
C TYR A 479 13.91 22.36 14.72
N ALA A 480 12.72 22.13 15.28
CA ALA A 480 11.61 21.47 14.59
C ALA A 480 10.35 22.35 14.64
N GLY A 481 9.80 22.64 13.46
CA GLY A 481 8.69 23.56 13.22
C GLY A 481 9.13 24.77 12.38
N ALA A 482 8.46 24.97 11.25
CA ALA A 482 8.59 26.14 10.38
C ALA A 482 7.63 27.26 10.80
N GLY A 483 7.86 28.50 10.36
CA GLY A 483 7.01 29.64 10.71
C GLY A 483 7.44 30.40 11.97
N THR A 484 6.49 31.14 12.57
CA THR A 484 6.77 32.06 13.69
C THR A 484 5.69 31.98 14.76
N ALA A 485 5.96 32.52 15.95
CA ALA A 485 4.95 32.63 17.01
C ALA A 485 3.71 33.45 16.59
N ALA A 486 3.84 34.37 15.62
CA ALA A 486 2.74 35.18 15.13
C ALA A 486 1.85 34.44 14.12
N THR A 487 2.44 33.58 13.29
CA THR A 487 1.75 32.85 12.21
C THR A 487 1.42 31.40 12.58
N GLY A 488 1.93 30.92 13.72
CA GLY A 488 1.91 29.52 14.12
C GLY A 488 3.09 28.74 13.51
N PHE A 489 3.53 27.71 14.25
CA PHE A 489 4.56 26.79 13.77
C PHE A 489 3.96 25.59 13.03
N SER A 490 4.70 25.03 12.08
CA SER A 490 4.28 23.81 11.39
C SER A 490 4.23 22.62 12.36
N PRO A 491 3.19 21.77 12.26
CA PRO A 491 3.02 20.67 13.19
C PRO A 491 3.97 19.51 12.88
N THR A 492 4.64 18.99 13.91
CA THR A 492 5.28 17.67 13.85
C THR A 492 4.19 16.59 14.00
N ARG A 493 4.29 15.50 13.25
CA ARG A 493 3.27 14.44 13.23
C ARG A 493 3.89 13.06 13.31
N LEU A 494 3.20 12.20 14.03
CA LEU A 494 3.42 10.77 14.04
C LEU A 494 2.10 10.09 13.71
N THR A 495 2.12 9.14 12.78
CA THR A 495 0.96 8.36 12.37
C THR A 495 1.32 6.88 12.42
N VAL A 496 0.40 6.07 12.93
CA VAL A 496 0.46 4.61 12.89
C VAL A 496 -0.81 4.13 12.21
N GLN A 497 -0.67 3.32 11.16
CA GLN A 497 -1.76 2.64 10.47
C GLN A 497 -1.56 1.13 10.63
N LEU A 498 -2.53 0.45 11.21
CA LEU A 498 -2.59 -1.01 11.29
C LEU A 498 -3.22 -1.51 10.00
N GLN A 499 -2.45 -2.31 9.26
CA GLN A 499 -2.93 -2.94 8.04
C GLN A 499 -3.82 -4.13 8.39
N PRO A 500 -4.91 -4.39 7.63
CA PRO A 500 -5.75 -5.56 7.86
C PRO A 500 -4.89 -6.82 7.86
N PRO A 501 -5.00 -7.69 8.88
CA PRO A 501 -4.34 -8.99 8.87
C PRO A 501 -4.70 -9.76 7.61
N GLN A 502 -3.69 -10.32 6.93
CA GLN A 502 -3.89 -11.22 5.81
C GLN A 502 -3.09 -12.49 6.02
N VAL A 503 -3.70 -13.63 5.75
CA VAL A 503 -3.02 -14.91 5.69
C VAL A 503 -3.29 -15.54 4.34
N SER A 504 -2.23 -15.97 3.68
CA SER A 504 -2.29 -16.51 2.33
C SER A 504 -1.53 -17.83 2.22
N ALA A 505 -1.96 -18.62 1.25
CA ALA A 505 -1.35 -19.85 0.80
C ALA A 505 -1.23 -19.79 -0.73
N HIS A 506 -0.09 -20.21 -1.26
CA HIS A 506 0.16 -20.23 -2.71
C HIS A 506 0.94 -21.47 -3.11
N SER A 507 0.74 -21.93 -4.33
CA SER A 507 1.49 -23.02 -4.94
C SER A 507 1.67 -22.78 -6.43
N GLU A 508 2.88 -23.04 -6.94
CA GLU A 508 3.21 -23.03 -8.37
C GLU A 508 3.38 -24.47 -8.90
N GLN A 509 2.77 -25.45 -8.22
CA GLN A 509 2.77 -26.85 -8.66
C GLN A 509 1.62 -27.13 -9.62
N LEU A 510 1.84 -28.08 -10.52
CA LEU A 510 0.76 -28.71 -11.29
C LEU A 510 0.10 -29.78 -10.42
N TYR A 511 -1.19 -29.62 -10.16
CA TYR A 511 -1.99 -30.62 -9.46
C TYR A 511 -2.78 -31.45 -10.46
N THR A 512 -3.01 -32.72 -10.13
CA THR A 512 -3.77 -33.66 -10.97
C THR A 512 -4.78 -34.42 -10.14
N LEU A 513 -6.02 -34.51 -10.61
CA LEU A 513 -7.04 -35.38 -10.02
C LEU A 513 -7.58 -36.33 -11.09
N ALA A 514 -7.24 -37.61 -10.95
CA ALA A 514 -7.69 -38.67 -11.84
C ALA A 514 -8.96 -39.34 -11.29
N ASN A 515 -9.85 -39.77 -12.19
CA ASN A 515 -11.04 -40.55 -11.86
C ASN A 515 -11.96 -39.88 -10.83
N SER A 516 -12.13 -38.56 -10.92
CA SER A 516 -13.11 -37.84 -10.10
C SER A 516 -14.51 -38.44 -10.29
N ASP A 517 -15.19 -38.74 -9.20
CA ASP A 517 -16.57 -39.27 -9.23
C ASP A 517 -17.62 -38.19 -9.54
N GLY A 518 -17.18 -36.93 -9.65
CA GLY A 518 -18.03 -35.78 -9.95
C GLY A 518 -18.79 -35.24 -8.74
N VAL A 519 -18.65 -35.86 -7.56
CA VAL A 519 -19.45 -35.58 -6.36
C VAL A 519 -18.55 -35.23 -5.17
N SER A 520 -17.49 -36.00 -4.97
CA SER A 520 -16.60 -35.89 -3.81
C SER A 520 -15.57 -34.78 -4.00
N TRP A 521 -15.54 -33.83 -3.07
CA TRP A 521 -14.52 -32.79 -3.01
C TRP A 521 -13.22 -33.34 -2.45
N THR A 522 -12.14 -33.16 -3.19
CA THR A 522 -10.78 -33.55 -2.77
C THR A 522 -9.99 -32.29 -2.44
N ASP A 523 -9.14 -32.33 -1.42
CA ASP A 523 -8.21 -31.21 -1.15
C ASP A 523 -7.31 -31.02 -2.38
N LEU A 524 -7.19 -29.79 -2.87
CA LEU A 524 -6.28 -29.49 -3.99
C LEU A 524 -4.82 -29.67 -3.53
N ASP A 525 -4.53 -29.16 -2.33
CA ASP A 525 -3.34 -29.53 -1.55
C ASP A 525 -3.63 -29.42 -0.05
N ALA A 526 -3.64 -30.56 0.65
CA ALA A 526 -3.93 -30.62 2.07
C ALA A 526 -2.84 -30.00 2.97
N SER A 527 -1.69 -29.65 2.41
CA SER A 527 -0.54 -29.08 3.12
C SER A 527 -0.32 -27.61 2.75
N ALA A 528 -0.24 -27.30 1.45
CA ALA A 528 0.21 -26.01 0.94
C ALA A 528 -0.93 -25.03 0.64
N LEU A 529 -2.15 -25.51 0.35
CA LEU A 529 -3.29 -24.66 -0.07
C LEU A 529 -4.37 -24.59 1.01
N GLN A 530 -3.92 -24.23 2.22
CA GLN A 530 -4.75 -23.99 3.39
C GLN A 530 -4.18 -22.83 4.23
N VAL A 531 -5.06 -22.08 4.89
CA VAL A 531 -4.68 -21.03 5.84
C VAL A 531 -5.41 -21.23 7.17
N ALA A 532 -4.70 -21.00 8.27
CA ALA A 532 -5.27 -21.12 9.63
C ALA A 532 -5.42 -19.73 10.25
N VAL A 533 -6.57 -19.50 10.90
CA VAL A 533 -6.92 -18.23 11.57
C VAL A 533 -7.46 -18.54 12.96
N THR A 534 -7.01 -17.85 14.00
CA THR A 534 -7.64 -17.87 15.32
C THR A 534 -7.73 -16.45 15.81
N PRO A 535 -8.83 -15.73 15.53
CA PRO A 535 -8.87 -14.30 15.84
C PRO A 535 -9.11 -14.10 17.33
N ALA A 536 -8.51 -13.07 17.91
CA ALA A 536 -8.68 -12.77 19.34
C ALA A 536 -9.96 -11.97 19.65
N ALA A 537 -10.52 -11.30 18.64
CA ALA A 537 -11.80 -10.60 18.69
C ALA A 537 -12.71 -11.12 17.56
N ALA A 538 -14.02 -10.88 17.68
CA ALA A 538 -14.93 -11.18 16.58
C ALA A 538 -14.55 -10.34 15.34
N THR A 539 -14.43 -10.99 14.20
CA THR A 539 -13.96 -10.38 12.95
C THR A 539 -14.63 -11.05 11.76
N THR A 540 -14.63 -10.39 10.60
CA THR A 540 -15.09 -11.00 9.35
C THR A 540 -13.88 -11.33 8.49
N ALA A 541 -13.80 -12.58 8.03
CA ALA A 541 -12.84 -13.00 7.02
C ALA A 541 -13.45 -12.88 5.62
N ARG A 542 -12.74 -12.19 4.72
CA ARG A 542 -12.97 -12.27 3.28
C ARG A 542 -11.96 -13.23 2.70
N VAL A 543 -12.44 -14.32 2.10
CA VAL A 543 -11.61 -15.44 1.64
C VAL A 543 -11.75 -15.55 0.13
N GLY A 544 -10.66 -15.27 -0.59
CA GLY A 544 -10.60 -15.36 -2.04
C GLY A 544 -9.66 -16.48 -2.49
N ALA A 545 -9.98 -17.11 -3.61
CA ALA A 545 -9.12 -18.12 -4.20
C ALA A 545 -9.16 -18.09 -5.73
N ASN A 546 -8.02 -18.44 -6.34
CA ASN A 546 -7.92 -18.64 -7.78
C ASN A 546 -7.07 -19.86 -8.13
N ALA A 547 -7.40 -20.47 -9.27
CA ALA A 547 -6.62 -21.49 -9.93
C ALA A 547 -6.91 -21.47 -11.44
N ASP A 548 -5.92 -21.78 -12.27
CA ASP A 548 -6.17 -22.12 -13.68
C ASP A 548 -6.46 -23.60 -13.80
N LEU A 549 -7.67 -23.95 -14.24
CA LEU A 549 -8.13 -25.34 -14.32
C LEU A 549 -8.26 -25.78 -15.78
N TRP A 550 -7.95 -27.05 -16.04
CA TRP A 550 -8.12 -27.67 -17.37
C TRP A 550 -8.16 -29.20 -17.32
N THR A 551 -8.57 -29.80 -18.44
CA THR A 551 -8.62 -31.24 -18.64
C THR A 551 -7.93 -31.65 -19.94
N ALA A 552 -7.38 -32.86 -19.98
CA ALA A 552 -6.88 -33.48 -21.21
C ALA A 552 -7.99 -34.11 -22.07
N ASN A 553 -9.19 -34.22 -21.52
CA ASN A 553 -10.34 -34.88 -22.14
C ASN A 553 -11.49 -33.86 -22.24
N SER A 554 -12.02 -33.65 -23.45
CA SER A 554 -13.20 -32.81 -23.62
C SER A 554 -14.40 -33.43 -22.92
N GLY A 555 -15.36 -32.58 -22.54
CA GLY A 555 -16.56 -32.98 -21.83
C GLY A 555 -16.40 -33.03 -20.30
N TYR A 556 -15.38 -32.42 -19.71
CA TYR A 556 -15.29 -32.28 -18.25
C TYR A 556 -15.01 -30.82 -17.89
N GLY A 557 -15.83 -30.23 -17.01
CA GLY A 557 -15.49 -28.98 -16.32
C GLY A 557 -14.83 -29.28 -14.97
N GLU A 558 -14.21 -28.26 -14.37
CA GLU A 558 -13.56 -28.38 -13.06
C GLU A 558 -14.16 -27.41 -12.05
N ASP A 559 -14.49 -27.93 -10.87
CA ASP A 559 -15.06 -27.15 -9.78
C ASP A 559 -13.97 -26.80 -8.77
N LEU A 560 -13.87 -25.52 -8.39
CA LEU A 560 -12.99 -25.02 -7.33
C LEU A 560 -13.82 -24.48 -6.16
N GLY A 561 -13.56 -24.98 -4.96
CA GLY A 561 -14.31 -24.65 -3.76
C GLY A 561 -13.43 -24.19 -2.59
N ILE A 562 -13.95 -23.20 -1.85
CA ILE A 562 -13.41 -22.76 -0.56
C ILE A 562 -14.16 -23.50 0.54
N PHE A 563 -13.41 -24.13 1.43
CA PHE A 563 -13.94 -24.81 2.60
C PHE A 563 -13.41 -24.19 3.87
N VAL A 564 -14.19 -24.26 4.96
CA VAL A 564 -13.75 -23.91 6.31
C VAL A 564 -13.93 -25.09 7.27
N SER A 565 -12.92 -25.34 8.09
CA SER A 565 -13.04 -26.20 9.28
C SER A 565 -12.99 -25.32 10.51
N VAL A 566 -13.94 -25.52 11.43
CA VAL A 566 -14.03 -24.82 12.72
C VAL A 566 -13.57 -25.76 13.82
N SER A 567 -12.55 -25.38 14.57
CA SER A 567 -11.96 -26.14 15.68
C SER A 567 -11.60 -27.58 15.33
N GLY A 568 -11.11 -27.81 14.11
CA GLY A 568 -10.76 -29.16 13.62
C GLY A 568 -11.97 -30.03 13.28
N GLY A 569 -13.18 -29.46 13.25
CA GLY A 569 -14.39 -30.13 12.79
C GLY A 569 -14.40 -30.40 11.29
N GLN A 570 -15.50 -30.97 10.81
CA GLN A 570 -15.70 -31.29 9.40
C GLN A 570 -15.60 -30.04 8.51
N ASP A 571 -15.05 -30.22 7.31
CA ASP A 571 -14.93 -29.14 6.33
C ASP A 571 -16.33 -28.76 5.81
N GLN A 572 -16.66 -27.48 5.91
CA GLN A 572 -17.91 -26.90 5.42
C GLN A 572 -17.61 -26.12 4.13
N LEU A 573 -18.34 -26.43 3.06
CA LEU A 573 -18.25 -25.69 1.80
C LEU A 573 -18.82 -24.28 1.99
N LEU A 574 -18.03 -23.27 1.68
CA LEU A 574 -18.43 -21.86 1.76
C LEU A 574 -18.93 -21.32 0.42
N ALA A 575 -18.15 -21.56 -0.63
CA ALA A 575 -18.46 -21.15 -1.99
C ALA A 575 -17.68 -22.01 -2.99
N TRP A 576 -18.20 -22.16 -4.20
CA TRP A 576 -17.47 -22.81 -5.30
C TRP A 576 -17.88 -22.26 -6.66
N ALA A 577 -16.99 -22.41 -7.64
CA ALA A 577 -17.19 -22.01 -9.03
C ALA A 577 -16.64 -23.07 -10.00
N GLU A 578 -17.26 -23.20 -11.18
CA GLU A 578 -16.81 -24.07 -12.28
C GLU A 578 -15.96 -23.29 -13.30
N SER A 579 -14.89 -23.90 -13.82
CA SER A 579 -14.11 -23.40 -14.95
C SER A 579 -14.78 -23.75 -16.29
N GLY A 580 -14.85 -22.78 -17.21
CA GLY A 580 -15.50 -22.90 -18.52
C GLY A 580 -14.84 -23.78 -19.57
N GLY A 581 -14.13 -24.84 -19.17
CA GLY A 581 -13.29 -25.70 -20.02
C GLY A 581 -14.00 -26.87 -20.71
N ASN A 582 -15.31 -27.07 -20.51
CA ASN A 582 -16.03 -28.31 -20.85
C ASN A 582 -15.89 -28.77 -22.33
N ALA A 583 -15.55 -27.89 -23.26
CA ALA A 583 -15.39 -28.24 -24.69
C ALA A 583 -13.94 -28.31 -25.20
N GLY A 584 -12.96 -27.80 -24.45
CA GLY A 584 -11.57 -27.68 -24.90
C GLY A 584 -10.64 -28.64 -24.17
N THR A 585 -9.82 -29.39 -24.91
CA THR A 585 -8.68 -30.11 -24.31
C THR A 585 -7.49 -29.17 -24.19
N TYR A 586 -6.73 -29.26 -23.09
CA TYR A 586 -5.53 -28.43 -22.86
C TYR A 586 -5.80 -26.92 -22.97
N ALA A 587 -6.96 -26.48 -22.49
CA ALA A 587 -7.38 -25.08 -22.51
C ALA A 587 -7.55 -24.55 -21.08
N PRO A 588 -6.46 -24.08 -20.43
CA PRO A 588 -6.53 -23.50 -19.09
C PRO A 588 -7.51 -22.33 -19.02
N ASN A 589 -8.41 -22.39 -18.05
CA ASN A 589 -9.36 -21.33 -17.75
C ASN A 589 -9.25 -20.91 -16.29
N ALA A 590 -9.12 -19.61 -16.06
CA ALA A 590 -9.03 -19.05 -14.72
C ALA A 590 -10.37 -19.21 -13.99
N ALA A 591 -10.35 -19.93 -12.88
CA ALA A 591 -11.44 -20.00 -11.92
C ALA A 591 -11.12 -19.07 -10.73
N PHE A 592 -12.09 -18.24 -10.35
CA PHE A 592 -12.03 -17.43 -9.13
C PHE A 592 -13.29 -17.65 -8.30
N VAL A 593 -13.11 -17.81 -7.00
CA VAL A 593 -14.18 -17.94 -6.02
C VAL A 593 -13.86 -17.09 -4.80
N GLU A 594 -14.88 -16.46 -4.22
CA GLU A 594 -14.78 -15.68 -2.99
C GLU A 594 -15.92 -16.04 -2.04
N ALA A 595 -15.63 -16.02 -0.74
CA ALA A 595 -16.59 -16.16 0.33
C ALA A 595 -16.29 -15.15 1.43
N ALA A 596 -17.32 -14.76 2.18
CA ALA A 596 -17.16 -14.05 3.44
C ALA A 596 -17.61 -14.97 4.58
N TYR A 597 -16.90 -14.95 5.71
CA TYR A 597 -17.19 -15.81 6.83
C TYR A 597 -16.94 -15.09 8.16
N HIS A 598 -17.91 -15.16 9.07
CA HIS A 598 -17.78 -14.58 10.41
C HIS A 598 -16.90 -15.46 11.30
N LEU A 599 -15.95 -14.84 11.99
CA LEU A 599 -15.05 -15.52 12.91
C LEU A 599 -15.26 -15.06 14.34
N ASN A 600 -15.55 -16.01 15.21
CA ASN A 600 -15.68 -15.79 16.64
C ASN A 600 -14.30 -15.66 17.30
N ALA A 601 -14.21 -14.77 18.28
CA ALA A 601 -13.04 -14.63 19.13
C ALA A 601 -12.62 -15.97 19.75
N GLY A 602 -11.30 -16.23 19.79
CA GLY A 602 -10.67 -17.41 20.36
C GLY A 602 -10.94 -18.73 19.62
N THR A 603 -11.70 -18.73 18.53
CA THR A 603 -12.07 -19.95 17.81
C THR A 603 -11.08 -20.21 16.68
N ALA A 604 -10.58 -21.44 16.57
CA ALA A 604 -9.67 -21.80 15.48
C ALA A 604 -10.45 -22.11 14.21
N TYR A 605 -10.00 -21.54 13.09
CA TYR A 605 -10.54 -21.73 11.76
C TYR A 605 -9.42 -22.15 10.81
N ARG A 606 -9.78 -22.98 9.82
CA ARG A 606 -8.88 -23.39 8.75
C ARG A 606 -9.61 -23.33 7.43
N PHE A 607 -9.19 -22.42 6.56
CA PHE A 607 -9.69 -22.36 5.18
C PHE A 607 -8.85 -23.26 4.28
N LYS A 608 -9.48 -23.98 3.36
CA LYS A 608 -8.84 -24.92 2.44
C LYS A 608 -9.37 -24.76 1.03
N LEU A 609 -8.53 -25.05 0.05
CA LEU A 609 -8.98 -25.26 -1.33
C LEU A 609 -9.25 -26.72 -1.61
N LYS A 610 -10.42 -26.97 -2.19
CA LYS A 610 -10.82 -28.28 -2.69
C LYS A 610 -11.33 -28.17 -4.12
N TRP A 611 -11.30 -29.29 -4.82
CA TRP A 611 -11.73 -29.39 -6.19
C TRP A 611 -12.30 -30.75 -6.54
N LYS A 612 -13.05 -30.80 -7.64
CA LYS A 612 -13.59 -32.01 -8.26
C LYS A 612 -13.87 -31.75 -9.74
N ALA A 613 -14.10 -32.80 -10.53
CA ALA A 613 -14.69 -32.64 -11.85
C ALA A 613 -16.19 -32.31 -11.72
N SER A 614 -16.75 -31.57 -12.68
CA SER A 614 -18.16 -31.17 -12.66
C SER A 614 -19.12 -32.34 -12.94
N GLN A 615 -18.59 -33.44 -13.50
CA GLN A 615 -19.31 -34.70 -13.69
C GLN A 615 -18.36 -35.92 -13.54
N PRO A 616 -18.88 -37.16 -13.44
CA PRO A 616 -18.05 -38.35 -13.29
C PRO A 616 -17.05 -38.50 -14.42
N ALA A 617 -15.76 -38.43 -14.09
CA ALA A 617 -14.63 -38.37 -15.02
C ALA A 617 -13.82 -39.67 -14.99
N SER A 618 -14.50 -40.81 -15.15
CA SER A 618 -13.86 -42.14 -15.14
C SER A 618 -12.88 -42.28 -16.31
N GLY A 619 -11.61 -42.53 -16.01
CA GLY A 619 -10.54 -42.62 -17.02
C GLY A 619 -10.04 -41.27 -17.54
N ALA A 620 -10.52 -40.15 -17.00
CA ALA A 620 -10.04 -38.80 -17.30
C ALA A 620 -9.30 -38.19 -16.11
N THR A 621 -8.52 -37.13 -16.38
CA THR A 621 -7.75 -36.39 -15.37
C THR A 621 -7.98 -34.90 -15.58
N ILE A 622 -8.28 -34.21 -14.47
CA ILE A 622 -8.33 -32.75 -14.41
C ILE A 622 -7.06 -32.20 -13.76
N TYR A 623 -6.73 -30.96 -14.08
CA TYR A 623 -5.46 -30.32 -13.75
C TYR A 623 -5.67 -28.92 -13.18
N ALA A 624 -4.83 -28.51 -12.24
CA ALA A 624 -4.74 -27.13 -11.75
C ALA A 624 -3.31 -26.62 -11.87
N GLY A 625 -3.15 -25.45 -12.50
CA GLY A 625 -1.88 -24.85 -12.91
C GLY A 625 -1.69 -24.89 -14.42
N ALA A 626 -1.61 -23.72 -15.05
CA ALA A 626 -1.34 -23.56 -16.48
C ALA A 626 0.15 -23.38 -16.74
N GLY A 627 0.70 -24.02 -17.77
CA GLY A 627 2.10 -23.87 -18.13
C GLY A 627 2.84 -25.20 -18.24
N THR A 628 4.16 -25.16 -18.12
CA THR A 628 5.04 -26.32 -18.30
C THR A 628 6.16 -26.31 -17.27
N SER A 629 6.80 -27.46 -17.04
CA SER A 629 7.99 -27.53 -16.18
C SER A 629 9.17 -26.68 -16.67
N ALA A 630 9.20 -26.31 -17.96
CA ALA A 630 10.22 -25.43 -18.53
C ALA A 630 9.96 -23.93 -18.26
N THR A 631 8.70 -23.53 -18.11
CA THR A 631 8.28 -22.12 -17.95
C THR A 631 7.74 -21.80 -16.55
N GLY A 632 7.52 -22.81 -15.73
CA GLY A 632 6.72 -22.70 -14.49
C GLY A 632 5.22 -22.91 -14.77
N PHE A 633 4.50 -23.27 -13.71
CA PHE A 633 3.03 -23.31 -13.72
C PHE A 633 2.45 -22.05 -13.10
N SER A 634 1.25 -21.67 -13.51
CA SER A 634 0.56 -20.52 -12.95
C SER A 634 0.23 -20.74 -11.47
N PRO A 635 0.30 -19.69 -10.64
CA PRO A 635 0.03 -19.83 -9.22
C PRO A 635 -1.44 -20.20 -8.95
N THR A 636 -1.64 -21.17 -8.05
CA THR A 636 -2.90 -21.38 -7.34
C THR A 636 -2.81 -20.71 -5.98
N THR A 637 -3.80 -19.91 -5.59
CA THR A 637 -3.74 -19.14 -4.33
C THR A 637 -5.04 -19.17 -3.53
N LEU A 638 -4.90 -19.09 -2.21
CA LEU A 638 -5.96 -18.90 -1.22
C LEU A 638 -5.54 -17.75 -0.29
N VAL A 639 -6.39 -16.76 -0.11
CA VAL A 639 -6.12 -15.59 0.76
C VAL A 639 -7.31 -15.36 1.67
N ALA A 640 -7.05 -15.17 2.96
CA ALA A 640 -8.02 -14.72 3.95
C ALA A 640 -7.58 -13.36 4.52
N GLU A 641 -8.40 -12.33 4.30
CA GLU A 641 -8.23 -10.98 4.84
C GLU A 641 -9.19 -10.77 6.01
N LEU A 642 -8.69 -10.26 7.14
CA LEU A 642 -9.47 -10.12 8.39
C LEU A 642 -9.81 -8.65 8.65
N PHE A 643 -11.09 -8.37 8.84
CA PHE A 643 -11.60 -7.02 9.10
C PHE A 643 -12.11 -6.91 10.55
N PRO A 644 -11.51 -6.05 11.40
CA PRO A 644 -12.05 -5.79 12.74
C PRO A 644 -13.40 -5.07 12.61
N GLY A 645 -14.44 -5.55 13.28
CA GLY A 645 -15.78 -4.96 13.22
C GLY A 645 -16.86 -6.02 13.13
N SER A 646 -17.89 -5.90 13.98
CA SER A 646 -18.97 -6.88 14.11
C SER A 646 -20.16 -6.49 13.24
N GLY A 647 -20.11 -6.88 11.97
CA GLY A 647 -21.29 -7.05 11.15
C GLY A 647 -21.16 -8.37 10.42
N ASP A 648 -22.15 -9.26 10.55
CA ASP A 648 -22.23 -10.42 9.67
C ASP A 648 -22.15 -9.91 8.23
N PRO A 649 -21.26 -10.46 7.36
CA PRO A 649 -21.38 -10.19 5.95
C PRO A 649 -22.77 -10.67 5.53
N LEU A 650 -23.60 -9.74 5.06
CA LEU A 650 -24.88 -10.12 4.52
C LEU A 650 -24.57 -10.92 3.26
N ALA A 651 -24.98 -12.18 3.23
CA ALA A 651 -24.72 -13.08 2.12
C ALA A 651 -26.06 -13.66 1.64
N ALA A 652 -26.35 -13.46 0.37
CA ALA A 652 -27.41 -14.14 -0.34
C ALA A 652 -26.75 -15.15 -1.27
N ALA A 653 -26.85 -16.42 -0.94
CA ALA A 653 -26.29 -17.51 -1.71
C ALA A 653 -27.39 -18.53 -2.06
N ARG A 654 -27.40 -19.00 -3.30
CA ARG A 654 -28.33 -20.00 -3.80
C ARG A 654 -27.63 -21.02 -4.69
N ALA A 655 -27.77 -22.29 -4.32
CA ALA A 655 -27.45 -23.44 -5.16
C ALA A 655 -28.70 -23.80 -5.98
N THR A 656 -29.06 -22.94 -6.93
CA THR A 656 -30.27 -23.07 -7.76
C THR A 656 -29.94 -22.68 -9.19
N ALA A 657 -30.55 -23.36 -10.15
CA ALA A 657 -30.40 -23.04 -11.56
C ALA A 657 -31.40 -21.95 -11.97
N TYR A 658 -30.92 -20.97 -12.74
CA TYR A 658 -31.70 -19.85 -13.27
C TYR A 658 -31.62 -19.81 -14.78
N THR A 659 -32.67 -19.31 -15.44
CA THR A 659 -32.69 -19.17 -16.90
C THR A 659 -33.19 -17.80 -17.34
N LEU A 660 -32.66 -17.31 -18.45
CA LEU A 660 -33.12 -16.09 -19.13
C LEU A 660 -33.16 -16.33 -20.63
N GLY A 661 -34.36 -16.37 -21.20
CA GLY A 661 -34.56 -16.58 -22.64
C GLY A 661 -34.57 -15.29 -23.44
N SER A 662 -34.01 -15.33 -24.65
CA SER A 662 -34.12 -14.26 -25.67
C SER A 662 -33.72 -12.87 -25.18
N SER A 663 -32.57 -12.77 -24.50
CA SER A 663 -31.98 -11.48 -24.10
C SER A 663 -31.70 -10.60 -25.32
N ASP A 664 -32.10 -9.33 -25.28
CA ASP A 664 -31.86 -8.36 -26.37
C ASP A 664 -30.42 -7.81 -26.40
N GLY A 665 -29.61 -8.14 -25.38
CA GLY A 665 -28.21 -7.73 -25.24
C GLY A 665 -28.02 -6.39 -24.54
N THR A 666 -29.10 -5.67 -24.23
CA THR A 666 -29.11 -4.32 -23.68
C THR A 666 -29.81 -4.23 -22.32
N ALA A 667 -30.96 -4.90 -22.16
CA ALA A 667 -31.76 -4.88 -20.95
C ALA A 667 -31.21 -5.85 -19.90
N TRP A 668 -31.08 -5.37 -18.66
CA TRP A 668 -30.65 -6.17 -17.52
C TRP A 668 -31.85 -6.83 -16.84
N ALA A 669 -31.84 -8.16 -16.75
CA ALA A 669 -32.81 -8.92 -15.98
C ALA A 669 -32.27 -9.17 -14.56
N GLU A 670 -33.13 -9.20 -13.53
CA GLU A 670 -32.74 -9.70 -12.22
C GLU A 670 -32.60 -11.23 -12.26
N LEU A 671 -31.53 -11.75 -11.67
CA LEU A 671 -31.22 -13.18 -11.72
C LEU A 671 -32.14 -13.98 -10.77
N ASP A 672 -32.33 -13.47 -9.55
CA ASP A 672 -33.37 -13.95 -8.63
C ASP A 672 -33.95 -12.75 -7.84
N PRO A 673 -35.14 -12.25 -8.20
CA PRO A 673 -35.74 -11.09 -7.55
C PRO A 673 -36.25 -11.39 -6.13
N THR A 674 -36.18 -12.64 -5.66
CA THR A 674 -36.65 -13.01 -4.32
C THR A 674 -35.49 -13.27 -3.39
N ASN A 675 -34.49 -14.03 -3.85
CA ASN A 675 -33.47 -14.59 -2.97
C ASN A 675 -32.06 -14.05 -3.17
N LEU A 676 -31.72 -13.51 -4.35
CA LEU A 676 -30.38 -12.95 -4.62
C LEU A 676 -30.42 -11.42 -4.54
N ARG A 677 -30.97 -10.97 -3.41
CA ARG A 677 -31.03 -9.58 -3.01
C ARG A 677 -30.57 -9.43 -1.58
N LEU A 678 -29.85 -8.37 -1.30
CA LEU A 678 -29.45 -8.02 0.05
C LEU A 678 -29.95 -6.63 0.39
N SER A 679 -30.76 -6.56 1.45
CA SER A 679 -31.20 -5.28 1.99
C SER A 679 -30.29 -4.90 3.14
N VAL A 680 -29.69 -3.71 3.04
CA VAL A 680 -28.87 -3.12 4.08
C VAL A 680 -29.50 -1.78 4.44
N THR A 681 -29.88 -1.63 5.70
CA THR A 681 -30.23 -0.32 6.25
C THR A 681 -29.18 0.01 7.31
N PRO A 682 -28.11 0.70 6.94
CA PRO A 682 -27.06 1.04 7.89
C PRO A 682 -27.63 1.95 8.98
N THR A 683 -27.34 1.63 10.25
CA THR A 683 -27.62 2.53 11.39
C THR A 683 -26.55 3.61 11.51
N THR A 684 -25.36 3.34 10.97
CA THR A 684 -24.31 4.30 10.66
C THR A 684 -24.02 4.16 9.18
N SER A 685 -23.89 5.27 8.48
CA SER A 685 -23.36 5.25 7.12
C SER A 685 -22.02 4.46 7.15
N GLN A 686 -21.64 3.73 6.10
CA GLN A 686 -20.44 2.85 6.09
C GLN A 686 -20.05 2.49 4.65
N LYS A 687 -18.85 1.94 4.42
CA LYS A 687 -18.56 1.35 3.11
C LYS A 687 -19.08 -0.08 3.06
N ALA A 688 -19.38 -0.53 1.86
CA ALA A 688 -19.69 -1.91 1.58
C ALA A 688 -18.80 -2.41 0.45
N VAL A 689 -18.11 -3.53 0.68
CA VAL A 689 -17.55 -4.35 -0.39
C VAL A 689 -18.65 -5.32 -0.80
N ILE A 690 -18.99 -5.31 -2.08
CA ILE A 690 -19.99 -6.18 -2.67
C ILE A 690 -19.30 -7.10 -3.64
N GLY A 691 -19.24 -8.38 -3.30
CA GLY A 691 -18.79 -9.45 -4.19
C GLY A 691 -19.99 -10.22 -4.71
N ALA A 692 -20.06 -10.44 -6.02
CA ALA A 692 -21.06 -11.32 -6.60
C ALA A 692 -20.42 -12.26 -7.63
N GLY A 693 -20.85 -13.51 -7.59
CA GLY A 693 -20.35 -14.54 -8.49
C GLY A 693 -21.45 -15.48 -8.95
N ALA A 694 -21.33 -15.95 -10.19
CA ALA A 694 -22.19 -16.97 -10.76
C ALA A 694 -21.40 -17.78 -11.80
N SER A 695 -21.70 -19.06 -11.94
CA SER A 695 -21.30 -19.83 -13.12
C SER A 695 -22.37 -19.63 -14.20
N LEU A 696 -21.97 -19.07 -15.34
CA LEU A 696 -22.87 -18.69 -16.42
C LEU A 696 -22.58 -19.50 -17.69
N TYR A 697 -23.62 -19.89 -18.42
CA TYR A 697 -23.52 -20.51 -19.73
C TYR A 697 -24.72 -20.21 -20.62
N THR A 698 -24.64 -20.58 -21.89
CA THR A 698 -25.77 -20.58 -22.84
C THR A 698 -26.04 -21.97 -23.38
N ASP A 699 -27.28 -22.25 -23.76
CA ASP A 699 -27.67 -23.46 -24.49
C ASP A 699 -27.11 -23.50 -25.93
N THR A 700 -26.61 -22.36 -26.42
CA THR A 700 -26.12 -22.16 -27.78
C THR A 700 -24.73 -21.53 -27.77
N ALA A 701 -23.81 -22.07 -28.58
CA ALA A 701 -22.46 -21.51 -28.74
C ALA A 701 -22.49 -20.11 -29.39
N GLY A 702 -21.46 -19.31 -29.16
CA GLY A 702 -21.27 -18.00 -29.79
C GLY A 702 -21.77 -16.80 -28.99
N TYR A 703 -22.20 -16.99 -27.74
CA TYR A 703 -22.77 -15.96 -26.87
C TYR A 703 -22.10 -15.98 -25.49
N ASN A 704 -21.85 -14.80 -24.91
CA ASN A 704 -21.40 -14.65 -23.53
C ASN A 704 -22.49 -13.97 -22.68
N GLN A 705 -22.33 -14.02 -21.36
CA GLN A 705 -23.29 -13.48 -20.40
C GLN A 705 -22.61 -12.42 -19.54
N ASP A 706 -23.29 -11.29 -19.32
CA ASP A 706 -22.84 -10.28 -18.40
C ASP A 706 -23.48 -10.50 -17.03
N LEU A 707 -22.68 -10.44 -15.96
CA LEU A 707 -23.11 -10.44 -14.57
C LEU A 707 -22.84 -9.07 -13.95
N ALA A 708 -23.83 -8.51 -13.25
CA ALA A 708 -23.75 -7.17 -12.69
C ALA A 708 -24.36 -7.05 -11.31
N VAL A 709 -23.75 -6.20 -10.49
CA VAL A 709 -24.34 -5.75 -9.22
C VAL A 709 -25.06 -4.44 -9.45
N PHE A 710 -26.33 -4.40 -9.07
CA PHE A 710 -27.14 -3.20 -9.01
C PHE A 710 -27.50 -2.86 -7.57
N VAL A 711 -27.79 -1.59 -7.33
CA VAL A 711 -28.34 -1.12 -6.05
C VAL A 711 -29.54 -0.21 -6.29
N SER A 712 -30.58 -0.37 -5.49
CA SER A 712 -31.65 0.63 -5.35
C SER A 712 -31.59 1.23 -3.96
N VAL A 713 -31.76 2.55 -3.87
CA VAL A 713 -31.72 3.28 -2.60
C VAL A 713 -33.12 3.78 -2.30
N ASN A 714 -33.67 3.42 -1.13
CA ASN A 714 -35.01 3.79 -0.68
C ASN A 714 -36.12 3.47 -1.70
N GLY A 715 -35.99 2.35 -2.41
CA GLY A 715 -36.93 1.95 -3.46
C GLY A 715 -36.85 2.77 -4.75
N GLY A 716 -35.82 3.61 -4.91
CA GLY A 716 -35.53 4.33 -6.15
C GLY A 716 -35.07 3.43 -7.30
N ALA A 717 -34.76 4.06 -8.45
CA ALA A 717 -34.31 3.34 -9.64
C ALA A 717 -33.00 2.58 -9.40
N ASP A 718 -32.84 1.44 -10.06
CA ASP A 718 -31.64 0.62 -9.96
C ASP A 718 -30.44 1.32 -10.62
N GLN A 719 -29.35 1.41 -9.87
CA GLN A 719 -28.06 1.94 -10.31
C GLN A 719 -27.06 0.79 -10.49
N LEU A 720 -26.40 0.74 -11.65
CA LEU A 720 -25.34 -0.23 -11.92
C LEU A 720 -24.08 0.16 -11.13
N LEU A 721 -23.58 -0.75 -10.29
CA LEU A 721 -22.33 -0.54 -9.54
C LEU A 721 -21.11 -1.10 -10.28
N GLY A 722 -21.28 -2.19 -11.03
CA GLY A 722 -20.22 -2.80 -11.82
C GLY A 722 -20.67 -4.13 -12.42
N TRP A 723 -19.92 -4.60 -13.43
CA TRP A 723 -20.25 -5.82 -14.16
C TRP A 723 -19.02 -6.51 -14.74
N LYS A 724 -19.17 -7.79 -15.09
CA LYS A 724 -18.18 -8.61 -15.81
C LYS A 724 -18.88 -9.52 -16.82
N GLU A 725 -18.21 -9.80 -17.93
CA GLU A 725 -18.63 -10.79 -18.92
C GLU A 725 -18.06 -12.17 -18.56
N SER A 726 -18.85 -13.23 -18.70
CA SER A 726 -18.38 -14.63 -18.65
C SER A 726 -17.62 -14.97 -19.93
N GLY A 727 -16.46 -15.63 -19.83
CA GLY A 727 -15.75 -16.15 -21.01
C GLY A 727 -16.40 -17.42 -21.58
N GLY A 728 -16.02 -17.88 -22.78
CA GLY A 728 -16.40 -19.21 -23.29
C GLY A 728 -17.20 -19.27 -24.61
N VAL A 729 -16.97 -18.33 -25.53
CA VAL A 729 -17.74 -18.17 -26.80
C VAL A 729 -17.87 -19.44 -27.66
N ALA A 730 -16.95 -20.41 -27.56
CA ALA A 730 -16.84 -21.51 -28.51
C ALA A 730 -17.82 -22.67 -28.30
N ALA A 731 -18.46 -22.81 -27.14
CA ALA A 731 -19.24 -24.02 -26.82
C ALA A 731 -20.55 -23.75 -26.08
N ALA A 732 -21.60 -24.47 -26.49
CA ALA A 732 -22.86 -24.54 -25.75
C ALA A 732 -22.68 -25.34 -24.45
N ASN A 733 -23.44 -25.00 -23.41
CA ASN A 733 -23.47 -25.68 -22.12
C ASN A 733 -22.10 -25.79 -21.43
N SER A 734 -21.25 -24.77 -21.61
CA SER A 734 -19.95 -24.64 -20.93
C SER A 734 -20.03 -23.52 -19.89
N ALA A 735 -20.14 -23.89 -18.61
CA ALA A 735 -20.30 -22.95 -17.52
C ALA A 735 -18.98 -22.28 -17.15
N ASN A 736 -18.93 -20.95 -17.19
CA ASN A 736 -17.76 -20.19 -16.79
C ASN A 736 -18.07 -19.27 -15.60
N ALA A 737 -17.13 -19.19 -14.66
CA ALA A 737 -17.23 -18.32 -13.51
C ALA A 737 -17.14 -16.84 -13.95
N ALA A 738 -18.19 -16.08 -13.66
CA ALA A 738 -18.16 -14.62 -13.69
C ALA A 738 -18.14 -14.12 -12.25
N PHE A 739 -17.17 -13.28 -11.91
CA PHE A 739 -17.08 -12.64 -10.59
C PHE A 739 -16.94 -11.14 -10.75
N VAL A 740 -17.79 -10.39 -10.06
CA VAL A 740 -17.76 -8.93 -9.98
C VAL A 740 -17.59 -8.51 -8.52
N ALA A 741 -16.59 -7.68 -8.25
CA ALA A 741 -16.42 -7.01 -6.96
C ALA A 741 -16.51 -5.51 -7.16
N VAL A 742 -17.31 -4.86 -6.31
CA VAL A 742 -17.50 -3.41 -6.31
C VAL A 742 -17.49 -2.89 -4.88
N VAL A 743 -17.05 -1.65 -4.71
CA VAL A 743 -17.08 -0.96 -3.43
C VAL A 743 -18.07 0.18 -3.57
N THR A 744 -19.02 0.29 -2.66
CA THR A 744 -19.95 1.43 -2.62
C THR A 744 -20.08 1.99 -1.21
N THR A 745 -20.63 3.20 -1.12
CA THR A 745 -20.86 3.89 0.14
C THR A 745 -22.34 3.81 0.50
N LEU A 746 -22.63 3.39 1.73
CA LEU A 746 -23.98 3.33 2.29
C LEU A 746 -24.17 4.49 3.27
N GLN A 747 -25.30 5.17 3.17
CA GLN A 747 -25.70 6.26 4.06
C GLN A 747 -26.67 5.74 5.13
N SER A 748 -26.53 6.25 6.34
CA SER A 748 -27.36 5.95 7.50
C SER A 748 -28.83 6.25 7.19
N GLY A 749 -29.71 5.35 7.61
CA GLY A 749 -31.15 5.53 7.46
C GLY A 749 -31.68 5.35 6.03
N ASN A 750 -30.79 5.22 5.03
CA ASN A 750 -31.19 4.76 3.70
C ASN A 750 -31.23 3.23 3.67
N THR A 751 -32.26 2.68 3.05
CA THR A 751 -32.33 1.25 2.75
C THR A 751 -31.76 1.01 1.36
N TYR A 752 -30.63 0.32 1.31
CA TYR A 752 -29.99 -0.16 0.10
C TYR A 752 -30.50 -1.56 -0.19
N LEU A 753 -30.98 -1.79 -1.40
CA LEU A 753 -31.32 -3.12 -1.88
C LEU A 753 -30.40 -3.47 -3.04
N PHE A 754 -29.40 -4.29 -2.74
CA PHE A 754 -28.48 -4.85 -3.72
C PHE A 754 -29.13 -6.00 -4.46
N LYS A 755 -28.89 -6.07 -5.77
CA LYS A 755 -29.50 -7.03 -6.67
C LYS A 755 -28.46 -7.57 -7.64
N LEU A 756 -28.49 -8.86 -7.88
CA LEU A 756 -27.72 -9.48 -8.94
C LEU A 756 -28.53 -9.47 -10.23
N LYS A 757 -27.96 -8.90 -11.30
CA LYS A 757 -28.57 -8.85 -12.62
C LYS A 757 -27.66 -9.43 -13.69
N TRP A 758 -28.27 -9.82 -14.79
CA TRP A 758 -27.58 -10.43 -15.91
C TRP A 758 -28.27 -10.15 -17.25
N LYS A 759 -27.49 -10.30 -18.33
CA LYS A 759 -27.97 -10.22 -19.72
C LYS A 759 -27.00 -10.95 -20.65
N ALA A 760 -27.37 -11.11 -21.91
CA ALA A 760 -26.42 -11.50 -22.96
C ALA A 760 -25.54 -10.31 -23.34
N ASN A 761 -24.31 -10.58 -23.80
CA ASN A 761 -23.41 -9.53 -24.26
C ASN A 761 -23.84 -8.88 -25.60
N LYS A 762 -24.65 -9.59 -26.38
CA LYS A 762 -25.27 -9.14 -27.63
C LYS A 762 -26.69 -9.69 -27.73
N SER A 763 -27.45 -9.21 -28.72
CA SER A 763 -28.79 -9.75 -29.00
C SER A 763 -28.72 -11.26 -29.26
N ALA A 764 -29.49 -12.02 -28.47
CA ALA A 764 -29.45 -13.47 -28.38
C ALA A 764 -30.87 -14.05 -28.56
N ALA A 765 -31.55 -13.66 -29.65
CA ALA A 765 -32.89 -14.13 -29.96
C ALA A 765 -32.92 -15.66 -30.12
N GLY A 766 -33.79 -16.34 -29.37
CA GLY A 766 -33.90 -17.80 -29.38
C GLY A 766 -32.82 -18.56 -28.60
N VAL A 767 -31.94 -17.86 -27.87
CA VAL A 767 -30.91 -18.45 -27.00
C VAL A 767 -31.33 -18.34 -25.54
N THR A 768 -31.05 -19.36 -24.75
CA THR A 768 -31.27 -19.35 -23.30
C THR A 768 -29.95 -19.19 -22.56
N LEU A 769 -29.89 -18.21 -21.68
CA LEU A 769 -28.83 -18.03 -20.70
C LEU A 769 -29.15 -18.83 -19.45
N HIS A 770 -28.13 -19.38 -18.82
CA HIS A 770 -28.24 -20.18 -17.61
C HIS A 770 -27.25 -19.71 -16.55
N ALA A 771 -27.68 -19.71 -15.29
CA ALA A 771 -26.82 -19.47 -14.13
C ALA A 771 -26.97 -20.62 -13.12
N GLY A 772 -25.86 -21.02 -12.49
CA GLY A 772 -25.81 -22.19 -11.61
C GLY A 772 -25.50 -23.46 -12.41
N ALA A 773 -24.27 -23.97 -12.24
CA ALA A 773 -23.75 -25.11 -12.98
C ALA A 773 -23.79 -26.42 -12.16
N GLY A 774 -23.71 -27.57 -12.81
CA GLY A 774 -23.79 -28.88 -12.15
C GLY A 774 -25.21 -29.34 -11.80
N SER A 775 -25.34 -30.59 -11.32
CA SER A 775 -26.64 -31.25 -11.07
C SER A 775 -26.96 -31.48 -9.59
N ALA A 776 -25.95 -31.60 -8.71
CA ALA A 776 -26.07 -31.58 -7.24
C ALA A 776 -24.69 -31.65 -6.54
N PRO A 777 -24.31 -30.65 -5.70
CA PRO A 777 -24.96 -29.36 -5.55
C PRO A 777 -24.83 -28.53 -6.84
N ILE A 778 -25.80 -27.64 -7.08
CA ILE A 778 -25.68 -26.62 -8.15
C ILE A 778 -24.69 -25.55 -7.68
N SER A 779 -23.95 -24.94 -8.62
CA SER A 779 -22.98 -23.91 -8.32
C SER A 779 -23.62 -22.73 -7.63
N THR A 780 -22.91 -22.23 -6.63
CA THR A 780 -23.47 -21.21 -5.75
C THR A 780 -23.45 -19.91 -6.51
N THR A 781 -24.64 -19.41 -6.86
CA THR A 781 -24.77 -18.00 -7.21
C THR A 781 -24.84 -17.22 -5.92
N TYR A 782 -23.97 -16.23 -5.77
CA TYR A 782 -23.88 -15.46 -4.55
C TYR A 782 -23.80 -13.96 -4.79
N LEU A 783 -24.30 -13.23 -3.80
CA LEU A 783 -24.14 -11.82 -3.59
C LEU A 783 -23.76 -11.65 -2.13
N THR A 784 -22.64 -11.01 -1.86
CA THR A 784 -22.14 -10.71 -0.52
C THR A 784 -22.04 -9.22 -0.35
N VAL A 785 -22.35 -8.73 0.83
CA VAL A 785 -22.13 -7.35 1.24
C VAL A 785 -21.37 -7.39 2.55
N GLY A 786 -20.05 -7.19 2.46
CA GLY A 786 -19.19 -6.98 3.60
C GLY A 786 -19.27 -5.51 4.00
N LEU A 787 -19.79 -5.23 5.19
CA LEU A 787 -19.75 -3.90 5.76
C LEU A 787 -18.34 -3.65 6.28
N ILE A 788 -17.77 -2.52 5.88
CA ILE A 788 -16.46 -2.09 6.33
C ILE A 788 -16.65 -0.73 7.00
N ASP A 789 -16.30 -0.71 8.28
CA ASP A 789 -16.35 0.47 9.14
C ASP A 789 -15.36 1.55 8.69
#